data_AF-A0A9W9DD73-F1
#
_entry.id   AF-A0A9W9DD73-F1
#
_cell.length_a   1.000
_cell.length_b   1.000
_cell.length_c   1.000
_cell.angle_alpha   90.00
_cell.angle_beta   90.00
_cell.angle_gamma   90.00
#
_symmetry.space_group_name_H-M   'P 1'
#
loop_
_entity.id
_entity.type
_entity.pdbx_description
1 polymer ?
#
loop_
_entity_poly.entity_id
_entity_poly.type
_entity_poly.pdbx_seq_one_letter_code
_entity_poly.pdbx_strand_id
1 'polypeptide(L)'
;MTVEEVTDNGDSSPGMSRNQFVSVNFSGAGAELEGETWKNGFQQFKDTKQEKSEEMWSPFKSRKEWQLARWLMLSGVSHGDIDSFAKLSIIQDELHSSFKDKCTFLKKIDALPTVRGGWICKELEIVGNIMKKAADGTEVPMTEGVELWRRDPIECIKELMEDPRLPLCNIFHCITPDILHQLHKGVFKDHIVRWSTRAVTGKSKKEREREIDIWFQSMPRHPTLRHFKCYFWCHQSEEIILCVRAILDFIEYSQFSLHTDESLEKMDEALRLEKMDEALRSFHSHKDAAFVDTGIRQAFNIPKVHSMKYYTPMTLSIGAAPGYNTEWSERLHIDFAKLAYRASNRRDYIKQMTRWLDRREKVLWFTRFLDWALEKDRIDWLATREVDEEENKEAVTIPEFGEALQVEGIRTNLQYGESTCMVAKRTPVTNITIESLDSDFGCSTFVYAMERFLCEQNLLQSDYWDAQPAKYSLYKQFWVIVLPTLEFSNSSIVDVVHATAAQPAVLSGRGKRKYTPAQFETVLARKSLPDSQEDLDVLGKDGLHVAQVHAIFDLPSQLGSFPHPLAYVEWFTPLRKLDKVTQMYRVERSMRGKIHNSSIIPITYIACSCHLVPFYGKHADPSWSSEKVLDQCQHFYLNPYLRPIDFVLLRPKDNN
;
A
#
# COMPACT_ATOMS: atom_id res chain seq x y z
N MET A 1 -21.04 -4.84 5.37
CA MET A 1 -20.42 -6.13 5.02
C MET A 1 -20.17 -6.09 3.52
N THR A 2 -18.99 -5.63 3.10
CA THR A 2 -18.57 -5.74 1.70
C THR A 2 -18.34 -7.23 1.38
N VAL A 3 -18.50 -7.62 0.11
CA VAL A 3 -18.40 -9.02 -0.37
C VAL A 3 -16.95 -9.56 -0.32
N GLU A 4 -16.14 -9.07 0.61
CA GLU A 4 -14.69 -9.32 0.67
C GLU A 4 -14.27 -10.28 1.78
N GLU A 5 -15.17 -10.53 2.74
CA GLU A 5 -14.97 -11.52 3.80
C GLU A 5 -15.67 -12.83 3.42
N VAL A 6 -15.10 -13.56 2.45
CA VAL A 6 -15.38 -15.00 2.36
C VAL A 6 -14.72 -15.62 3.58
N THR A 7 -15.52 -15.86 4.62
CA THR A 7 -15.09 -16.71 5.73
C THR A 7 -14.81 -18.10 5.17
N ASP A 8 -13.60 -18.60 5.44
CA ASP A 8 -13.15 -19.97 5.14
C ASP A 8 -14.01 -20.92 5.99
N ASN A 9 -15.25 -21.16 5.55
CA ASN A 9 -16.04 -22.28 6.03
C ASN A 9 -15.30 -23.51 5.52
N GLY A 10 -14.63 -24.21 6.43
CA GLY A 10 -13.92 -25.44 6.12
C GLY A 10 -14.90 -26.45 5.55
N ASP A 11 -15.07 -26.42 4.23
CA ASP A 11 -15.93 -27.34 3.50
C ASP A 11 -15.28 -28.71 3.58
N SER A 12 -15.79 -29.46 4.56
CA SER A 12 -15.65 -30.90 4.70
C SER A 12 -16.49 -31.56 3.60
N SER A 13 -16.05 -31.43 2.35
CA SER A 13 -16.55 -32.27 1.26
C SER A 13 -15.75 -33.58 1.27
N PRO A 14 -16.33 -34.72 1.67
CA PRO A 14 -15.62 -35.99 1.71
C PRO A 14 -15.47 -36.52 0.29
N GLY A 15 -14.25 -36.48 -0.26
CA GLY A 15 -13.93 -37.23 -1.48
C GLY A 15 -13.09 -36.52 -2.54
N MET A 16 -12.67 -35.26 -2.36
CA MET A 16 -11.77 -34.62 -3.32
C MET A 16 -10.30 -34.95 -3.01
N SER A 17 -9.64 -35.58 -3.98
CA SER A 17 -8.20 -35.88 -3.95
C SER A 17 -7.37 -34.62 -3.64
N ARG A 18 -6.39 -34.76 -2.75
CA ARG A 18 -5.55 -33.69 -2.18
C ARG A 18 -4.83 -32.78 -3.20
N ASN A 19 -4.74 -33.17 -4.48
CA ASN A 19 -4.02 -32.45 -5.53
C ASN A 19 -4.80 -32.29 -6.86
N GLN A 20 -6.11 -32.54 -6.89
CA GLN A 20 -6.87 -32.36 -8.13
C GLN A 20 -7.41 -30.94 -8.27
N PHE A 21 -6.71 -30.16 -9.10
CA PHE A 21 -7.25 -28.96 -9.71
C PHE A 21 -8.61 -29.29 -10.33
N VAL A 22 -9.63 -28.52 -9.96
CA VAL A 22 -10.91 -28.58 -10.66
C VAL A 22 -10.73 -27.82 -11.97
N SER A 23 -10.18 -28.48 -12.99
CA SER A 23 -10.39 -28.06 -14.38
C SER A 23 -11.73 -28.65 -14.82
N VAL A 24 -12.84 -27.96 -14.53
CA VAL A 24 -14.09 -28.30 -15.22
C VAL A 24 -13.90 -27.87 -16.67
N ASN A 25 -13.68 -28.85 -17.54
CA ASN A 25 -13.65 -28.61 -18.97
C ASN A 25 -15.11 -28.48 -19.42
N PHE A 26 -15.58 -27.25 -19.58
CA PHE A 26 -16.92 -27.00 -20.12
C PHE A 26 -16.85 -27.23 -21.63
N SER A 27 -17.19 -28.44 -22.08
CA SER A 27 -17.08 -28.90 -23.48
C SER A 27 -17.97 -28.15 -24.50
N GLY A 28 -18.55 -27.01 -24.11
CA GLY A 28 -19.28 -26.08 -24.98
C GLY A 28 -18.98 -24.60 -24.69
N ALA A 29 -18.05 -24.27 -23.78
CA ALA A 29 -17.65 -22.89 -23.56
C ALA A 29 -16.88 -22.38 -24.78
N GLY A 30 -17.44 -21.38 -25.47
CA GLY A 30 -16.90 -20.84 -26.72
C GLY A 30 -17.33 -21.58 -27.99
N ALA A 31 -18.19 -22.60 -27.89
CA ALA A 31 -18.82 -23.19 -29.08
C ALA A 31 -19.79 -22.17 -29.70
N GLU A 32 -19.74 -22.04 -31.03
CA GLU A 32 -20.66 -21.19 -31.77
C GLU A 32 -22.08 -21.74 -31.61
N LEU A 33 -23.02 -20.90 -31.14
CA LEU A 33 -24.43 -21.27 -31.04
C LEU A 33 -25.01 -21.33 -32.45
N GLU A 34 -24.85 -22.46 -33.14
CA GLU A 34 -25.42 -22.68 -34.47
C GLU A 34 -26.95 -22.66 -34.40
N GLY A 35 -27.58 -21.72 -35.11
CA GLY A 35 -29.01 -21.80 -35.46
C GLY A 35 -29.98 -20.86 -34.72
N GLU A 36 -29.55 -20.10 -33.71
CA GLU A 36 -30.39 -19.07 -33.10
C GLU A 36 -29.80 -17.68 -33.37
N THR A 37 -30.49 -16.86 -34.16
CA THR A 37 -30.23 -15.40 -34.23
C THR A 37 -30.64 -14.79 -32.88
N TRP A 38 -29.72 -14.83 -31.91
CA TRP A 38 -29.96 -14.23 -30.61
C TRP A 38 -30.18 -12.73 -30.75
N LYS A 39 -31.42 -12.28 -30.53
CA LYS A 39 -31.75 -10.85 -30.45
C LYS A 39 -31.31 -10.33 -29.09
N ASN A 40 -30.32 -9.46 -29.06
CA ASN A 40 -29.88 -8.80 -27.83
C ASN A 40 -30.99 -7.89 -27.25
N GLY A 41 -30.86 -7.51 -25.97
CA GLY A 41 -31.86 -6.71 -25.27
C GLY A 41 -32.18 -5.36 -25.94
N PHE A 42 -31.20 -4.75 -26.61
CA PHE A 42 -31.42 -3.51 -27.36
C PHE A 42 -32.29 -3.75 -28.61
N GLN A 43 -32.04 -4.83 -29.35
CA GLN A 43 -32.83 -5.20 -30.52
C GLN A 43 -34.27 -5.53 -30.13
N GLN A 44 -34.48 -6.30 -29.05
CA GLN A 44 -35.82 -6.61 -28.55
C GLN A 44 -36.59 -5.34 -28.15
N PHE A 45 -35.91 -4.39 -27.50
CA PHE A 45 -36.52 -3.12 -27.11
C PHE A 45 -36.84 -2.22 -28.32
N LYS A 46 -35.97 -2.18 -29.33
CA LYS A 46 -36.19 -1.49 -30.60
C LYS A 46 -37.40 -2.05 -31.34
N ASP A 47 -37.48 -3.37 -31.46
CA ASP A 47 -38.58 -4.08 -32.11
C ASP A 47 -39.91 -3.76 -31.38
N THR A 48 -39.93 -3.83 -30.05
CA THR A 48 -41.11 -3.51 -29.23
C THR A 48 -41.60 -2.08 -29.45
N LYS A 49 -40.67 -1.11 -29.56
CA LYS A 49 -41.03 0.29 -29.84
C LYS A 49 -41.58 0.47 -31.25
N GLN A 50 -41.00 -0.22 -32.23
CA GLN A 50 -41.48 -0.19 -33.62
C GLN A 50 -42.87 -0.81 -33.75
N GLU A 51 -43.12 -1.95 -33.10
CA GLU A 51 -44.43 -2.60 -33.04
C GLU A 51 -45.50 -1.67 -32.44
N LYS A 52 -45.15 -0.90 -31.40
CA LYS A 52 -46.04 0.09 -30.77
C LYS A 52 -46.11 1.42 -31.52
N SER A 53 -45.36 1.58 -32.61
CA SER A 53 -45.22 2.85 -33.33
C SER A 53 -44.80 4.01 -32.42
N GLU A 54 -43.94 3.72 -31.45
CA GLU A 54 -43.38 4.69 -30.52
C GLU A 54 -42.08 5.30 -31.06
N GLU A 55 -41.91 6.60 -30.85
CA GLU A 55 -40.63 7.28 -31.03
C GLU A 55 -39.52 6.64 -30.17
N MET A 56 -38.30 6.62 -30.70
CA MET A 56 -37.15 6.04 -29.99
C MET A 56 -36.86 6.78 -28.67
N TRP A 57 -37.10 8.09 -28.62
CA TRP A 57 -36.93 8.94 -27.43
C TRP A 57 -38.04 8.81 -26.39
N SER A 58 -39.17 8.16 -26.72
CA SER A 58 -40.28 7.95 -25.77
C SER A 58 -39.76 7.22 -24.52
N PRO A 59 -40.05 7.70 -23.29
CA PRO A 59 -41.19 8.53 -22.91
C PRO A 59 -41.00 10.06 -23.05
N PHE A 60 -39.89 10.53 -23.61
CA PHE A 60 -39.63 11.95 -23.86
C PHE A 60 -40.07 12.35 -25.28
N LYS A 61 -40.47 13.61 -25.46
CA LYS A 61 -40.98 14.18 -26.72
C LYS A 61 -39.89 14.31 -27.78
N SER A 62 -38.64 14.51 -27.38
CA SER A 62 -37.55 14.79 -28.32
C SER A 62 -36.17 14.51 -27.72
N ARG A 63 -35.14 14.48 -28.59
CA ARG A 63 -33.72 14.46 -28.20
C ARG A 63 -33.35 15.57 -27.21
N LYS A 64 -33.83 16.79 -27.43
CA LYS A 64 -33.50 17.94 -26.57
C LYS A 64 -34.07 17.76 -25.16
N GLU A 65 -35.29 17.25 -25.06
CA GLU A 65 -35.89 16.95 -23.77
C GLU A 65 -35.17 15.80 -23.06
N TRP A 66 -34.75 14.77 -23.80
CA TRP A 66 -33.93 13.69 -23.25
C TRP A 66 -32.59 14.19 -22.70
N GLN A 67 -31.89 15.07 -23.43
CA GLN A 67 -30.63 15.65 -22.97
C GLN A 67 -30.79 16.37 -21.63
N LEU A 68 -31.85 17.16 -21.48
CA LEU A 68 -32.19 17.82 -20.22
C LEU A 68 -32.51 16.80 -19.11
N ALA A 69 -33.35 15.81 -19.40
CA ALA A 69 -33.74 14.78 -18.43
C ALA A 69 -32.54 13.97 -17.92
N ARG A 70 -31.65 13.58 -18.84
CA ARG A 70 -30.39 12.90 -18.53
C ARG A 70 -29.51 13.77 -17.63
N TRP A 71 -29.31 15.04 -18.00
CA TRP A 71 -28.49 15.96 -17.21
C TRP A 71 -29.05 16.13 -15.80
N LEU A 72 -30.36 16.38 -15.64
CA LEU A 72 -31.00 16.54 -14.33
C LEU A 72 -30.82 15.31 -13.43
N MET A 73 -30.89 14.09 -13.98
CA MET A 73 -30.71 12.87 -13.20
C MET A 73 -29.24 12.56 -12.88
N LEU A 74 -28.31 12.96 -13.76
CA LEU A 74 -26.89 12.63 -13.62
C LEU A 74 -26.07 13.68 -12.86
N SER A 75 -26.48 14.95 -12.88
CA SER A 75 -25.74 16.11 -12.34
C SER A 75 -25.69 16.21 -10.82
N GLY A 76 -26.51 15.44 -10.10
CA GLY A 76 -26.57 15.49 -8.63
C GLY A 76 -27.45 16.60 -8.06
N VAL A 77 -28.23 17.28 -8.91
CA VAL A 77 -29.24 18.27 -8.49
C VAL A 77 -30.26 17.62 -7.55
N SER A 78 -30.61 18.32 -6.46
CA SER A 78 -31.52 17.76 -5.46
C SER A 78 -32.93 17.60 -6.01
N HIS A 79 -33.71 16.67 -5.45
CA HIS A 79 -35.13 16.53 -5.77
C HIS A 79 -35.92 17.84 -5.57
N GLY A 80 -35.53 18.68 -4.60
CA GLY A 80 -36.17 19.98 -4.36
C GLY A 80 -35.85 20.98 -5.47
N ASP A 81 -34.60 21.02 -5.92
CA ASP A 81 -34.16 21.91 -6.98
C ASP A 81 -34.71 21.48 -8.35
N ILE A 82 -34.86 20.17 -8.60
CA ILE A 82 -35.56 19.66 -9.80
C ILE A 82 -37.02 20.14 -9.80
N ASP A 83 -37.68 20.12 -8.65
CA ASP A 83 -39.08 20.56 -8.54
C ASP A 83 -39.21 22.07 -8.79
N SER A 84 -38.31 22.86 -8.20
CA SER A 84 -38.24 24.31 -8.41
C SER A 84 -37.91 24.66 -9.86
N PHE A 85 -36.93 23.97 -10.46
CA PHE A 85 -36.54 24.11 -11.86
C PHE A 85 -37.70 23.81 -12.81
N ALA A 86 -38.39 22.69 -12.61
CA ALA A 86 -39.51 22.29 -13.44
C ALA A 86 -40.64 23.34 -13.40
N LYS A 87 -40.80 24.08 -12.29
CA LYS A 87 -41.86 25.08 -12.09
C LYS A 87 -41.52 26.49 -12.59
N LEU A 88 -40.31 26.72 -13.11
CA LEU A 88 -39.95 28.03 -13.68
C LEU A 88 -40.84 28.34 -14.90
N SER A 89 -41.29 29.58 -15.03
CA SER A 89 -42.16 30.02 -16.14
C SER A 89 -41.54 29.73 -17.49
N ILE A 90 -40.23 30.00 -17.67
CA ILE A 90 -39.52 29.67 -18.91
C ILE A 90 -39.55 28.16 -19.25
N ILE A 91 -39.56 27.28 -18.24
CA ILE A 91 -39.61 25.83 -18.46
C ILE A 91 -41.03 25.36 -18.78
N GLN A 92 -42.05 25.98 -18.18
CA GLN A 92 -43.46 25.66 -18.43
C GLN A 92 -43.94 26.23 -19.77
N ASP A 93 -43.61 27.50 -20.03
CA ASP A 93 -44.19 28.31 -21.09
C ASP A 93 -43.43 28.18 -22.41
N GLU A 94 -42.10 28.05 -22.38
CA GLU A 94 -41.27 28.04 -23.60
C GLU A 94 -40.76 26.64 -23.97
N LEU A 95 -40.34 25.84 -22.98
CA LEU A 95 -39.80 24.49 -23.25
C LEU A 95 -40.91 23.45 -23.50
N HIS A 96 -42.14 23.75 -23.07
CA HIS A 96 -43.30 22.85 -23.12
C HIS A 96 -42.94 21.42 -22.70
N SER A 97 -42.20 21.27 -21.60
CA SER A 97 -41.73 19.98 -21.11
C SER A 97 -42.88 18.99 -20.93
N SER A 98 -42.60 17.70 -21.17
CA SER A 98 -43.54 16.62 -20.90
C SER A 98 -43.66 16.29 -19.40
N PHE A 99 -42.80 16.88 -18.55
CA PHE A 99 -42.90 16.83 -17.10
C PHE A 99 -43.02 18.26 -16.53
N LYS A 100 -43.97 18.45 -15.61
CA LYS A 100 -44.31 19.76 -15.02
C LYS A 100 -43.78 19.94 -13.61
N ASP A 101 -43.39 18.86 -12.97
CA ASP A 101 -42.91 18.82 -11.60
C ASP A 101 -41.94 17.64 -11.44
N LYS A 102 -41.31 17.55 -10.27
CA LYS A 102 -40.43 16.41 -9.95
C LYS A 102 -41.16 15.07 -10.06
N CYS A 103 -42.43 15.00 -9.66
CA CYS A 103 -43.19 13.74 -9.62
C CYS A 103 -43.41 13.16 -11.02
N THR A 104 -43.84 13.98 -11.97
CA THR A 104 -44.04 13.64 -13.39
C THR A 104 -42.72 13.36 -14.09
N PHE A 105 -41.65 14.08 -13.74
CA PHE A 105 -40.29 13.81 -14.21
C PHE A 105 -39.83 12.41 -13.78
N LEU A 106 -39.86 12.13 -12.47
CA LEU A 106 -39.42 10.85 -11.93
C LEU A 106 -40.28 9.68 -12.42
N LYS A 107 -41.57 9.88 -12.68
CA LYS A 107 -42.43 8.86 -13.33
C LYS A 107 -41.95 8.49 -14.73
N LYS A 108 -41.48 9.46 -15.51
CA LYS A 108 -40.91 9.19 -16.85
C LYS A 108 -39.59 8.44 -16.76
N ILE A 109 -38.73 8.80 -15.80
CA ILE A 109 -37.49 8.06 -15.54
C ILE A 109 -37.81 6.64 -15.07
N ASP A 110 -38.78 6.47 -14.17
CA ASP A 110 -39.19 5.16 -13.65
C ASP A 110 -39.78 4.27 -14.76
N ALA A 111 -40.39 4.86 -15.81
CA ALA A 111 -40.95 4.18 -16.99
C ALA A 111 -39.91 3.75 -18.04
N LEU A 112 -38.65 4.18 -17.91
CA LEU A 112 -37.57 3.65 -18.75
C LEU A 112 -37.36 2.14 -18.48
N PRO A 113 -36.81 1.39 -19.45
CA PRO A 113 -36.54 -0.04 -19.30
C PRO A 113 -35.77 -0.32 -18.02
N THR A 114 -36.26 -1.26 -17.23
CA THR A 114 -35.64 -1.60 -15.94
C THR A 114 -34.45 -2.52 -16.18
N VAL A 115 -33.38 -2.24 -15.44
CA VAL A 115 -32.18 -3.09 -15.30
C VAL A 115 -32.64 -4.50 -14.93
N ARG A 116 -32.12 -5.54 -15.59
CA ARG A 116 -32.55 -6.92 -15.31
C ARG A 116 -32.28 -7.28 -13.85
N GLY A 117 -33.16 -8.10 -13.27
CA GLY A 117 -32.99 -8.65 -11.92
C GLY A 117 -33.38 -7.75 -10.74
N GLY A 118 -33.60 -6.44 -10.95
CA GLY A 118 -34.07 -5.51 -9.92
C GLY A 118 -33.23 -5.52 -8.62
N TRP A 119 -33.68 -4.78 -7.60
CA TRP A 119 -33.08 -4.87 -6.27
C TRP A 119 -33.84 -5.86 -5.39
N ILE A 120 -33.12 -6.79 -4.78
CA ILE A 120 -33.64 -7.77 -3.82
C ILE A 120 -33.24 -7.32 -2.42
N CYS A 121 -34.21 -7.07 -1.55
CA CYS A 121 -33.98 -6.85 -0.13
C CYS A 121 -34.17 -8.17 0.63
N LYS A 122 -33.14 -8.58 1.38
CA LYS A 122 -33.20 -9.70 2.32
C LYS A 122 -32.90 -9.18 3.72
N GLU A 123 -33.83 -9.36 4.65
CA GLU A 123 -33.56 -9.12 6.06
C GLU A 123 -32.62 -10.21 6.59
N LEU A 124 -31.55 -9.80 7.24
CA LEU A 124 -30.57 -10.67 7.88
C LEU A 124 -30.56 -10.35 9.37
N GLU A 125 -30.59 -11.37 10.21
CA GLU A 125 -30.33 -11.21 11.63
C GLU A 125 -28.85 -11.50 11.88
N ILE A 126 -28.10 -10.48 12.28
CA ILE A 126 -26.70 -10.62 12.66
C ILE A 126 -26.62 -10.84 14.16
N VAL A 127 -25.94 -11.92 14.56
CA VAL A 127 -25.65 -12.22 15.97
C VAL A 127 -24.35 -11.52 16.35
N GLY A 128 -24.43 -10.54 17.24
CA GLY A 128 -23.30 -9.78 17.74
C GLY A 128 -22.51 -10.53 18.83
N ASN A 129 -21.35 -9.98 19.17
CA ASN A 129 -20.47 -10.49 20.23
C ASN A 129 -20.76 -9.90 21.63
N ILE A 130 -21.78 -9.03 21.74
CA ILE A 130 -22.21 -8.41 22.99
C ILE A 130 -23.35 -9.25 23.56
N MET A 131 -23.22 -9.69 24.82
CA MET A 131 -24.23 -10.47 25.51
C MET A 131 -25.20 -9.55 26.26
N LYS A 132 -26.51 -9.80 26.16
CA LYS A 132 -27.56 -9.19 27.00
C LYS A 132 -28.08 -10.22 28.00
N LYS A 133 -28.42 -9.78 29.21
CA LYS A 133 -29.14 -10.63 30.16
C LYS A 133 -30.62 -10.70 29.81
N ALA A 134 -31.10 -11.90 29.56
CA ALA A 134 -32.52 -12.21 29.39
C ALA A 134 -33.26 -12.13 30.74
N ALA A 135 -34.59 -12.11 30.69
CA ALA A 135 -35.46 -11.96 31.86
C ALA A 135 -35.34 -13.11 32.87
N ASP A 136 -34.84 -14.27 32.45
CA ASP A 136 -34.56 -15.45 33.27
C ASP A 136 -33.12 -15.46 33.85
N GLY A 137 -32.34 -14.41 33.60
CA GLY A 137 -30.95 -14.27 34.04
C GLY A 137 -29.92 -14.92 33.13
N THR A 138 -30.32 -15.58 32.03
CA THR A 138 -29.37 -16.13 31.05
C THR A 138 -28.75 -15.05 30.17
N GLU A 139 -27.49 -15.22 29.80
CA GLU A 139 -26.82 -14.31 28.87
C GLU A 139 -27.03 -14.80 27.44
N VAL A 140 -27.73 -14.01 26.63
CA VAL A 140 -27.97 -14.28 25.21
C VAL A 140 -27.26 -13.24 24.35
N PRO A 141 -26.68 -13.60 23.20
CA PRO A 141 -26.05 -12.62 22.32
C PRO A 141 -27.09 -11.63 21.80
N MET A 142 -26.70 -10.37 21.71
CA MET A 142 -27.51 -9.35 21.05
C MET A 142 -27.60 -9.65 19.56
N THR A 143 -28.79 -9.44 18.99
CA THR A 143 -29.01 -9.58 17.56
C THR A 143 -29.43 -8.23 16.96
N GLU A 144 -29.02 -7.98 15.73
CA GLU A 144 -29.39 -6.81 14.95
C GLU A 144 -29.99 -7.27 13.63
N GLY A 145 -31.21 -6.82 13.33
CA GLY A 145 -31.81 -6.99 12.02
C GLY A 145 -31.23 -5.95 11.06
N VAL A 146 -30.58 -6.41 9.99
CA VAL A 146 -30.05 -5.55 8.93
C VAL A 146 -30.66 -5.89 7.58
N GLU A 147 -30.89 -4.88 6.75
CA GLU A 147 -31.35 -5.07 5.37
C GLU A 147 -30.15 -5.29 4.45
N LEU A 148 -30.08 -6.45 3.78
CA LEU A 148 -29.16 -6.70 2.68
C LEU A 148 -29.87 -6.45 1.35
N TRP A 149 -29.50 -5.35 0.69
CA TRP A 149 -29.91 -5.05 -0.67
C TRP A 149 -28.87 -5.58 -1.66
N ARG A 150 -29.29 -6.45 -2.58
CA ARG A 150 -28.42 -7.06 -3.59
C ARG A 150 -29.14 -7.21 -4.93
N ARG A 151 -28.38 -7.45 -5.98
CA ARG A 151 -28.90 -7.88 -7.29
C ARG A 151 -28.50 -9.32 -7.57
N ASP A 152 -29.17 -9.93 -8.55
CA ASP A 152 -28.70 -11.19 -9.10
C ASP A 152 -27.48 -10.92 -10.00
N PRO A 153 -26.29 -11.44 -9.65
CA PRO A 153 -25.08 -11.21 -10.45
C PRO A 153 -25.19 -11.79 -11.86
N ILE A 154 -25.96 -12.85 -12.07
CA ILE A 154 -26.16 -13.47 -13.39
C ILE A 154 -26.97 -12.52 -14.28
N GLU A 155 -28.03 -11.91 -13.75
CA GLU A 155 -28.82 -10.94 -14.50
C GLU A 155 -28.04 -9.66 -14.82
N CYS A 156 -27.21 -9.18 -13.88
CA CYS A 156 -26.29 -8.08 -14.14
C CYS A 156 -25.30 -8.40 -15.28
N ILE A 157 -24.72 -9.60 -15.30
CA ILE A 157 -23.79 -10.04 -16.35
C ILE A 157 -24.52 -10.18 -17.69
N LYS A 158 -25.71 -10.80 -17.72
CA LYS A 158 -26.52 -10.91 -18.94
C LYS A 158 -26.83 -9.54 -19.54
N GLU A 159 -27.23 -8.57 -18.71
CA GLU A 159 -27.48 -7.21 -19.17
C GLU A 159 -26.23 -6.57 -19.77
N LEU A 160 -25.08 -6.76 -19.11
CA LEU A 160 -23.81 -6.26 -19.62
C LEU A 160 -23.47 -6.88 -20.99
N MET A 161 -23.66 -8.18 -21.14
CA MET A 161 -23.42 -8.92 -22.39
C MET A 161 -24.45 -8.60 -23.50
N GLU A 162 -25.62 -8.07 -23.15
CA GLU A 162 -26.63 -7.61 -24.10
C GLU A 162 -26.28 -6.28 -24.78
N ASP A 163 -25.33 -5.52 -24.25
CA ASP A 163 -24.88 -4.29 -24.90
C ASP A 163 -24.09 -4.65 -26.16
N PRO A 164 -24.60 -4.35 -27.38
CA PRO A 164 -23.94 -4.66 -28.64
C PRO A 164 -22.64 -3.87 -28.85
N ARG A 165 -22.26 -2.99 -27.91
CA ARG A 165 -20.98 -2.28 -27.88
C ARG A 165 -19.91 -3.01 -27.04
N LEU A 166 -20.29 -4.06 -26.30
CA LEU A 166 -19.39 -4.92 -25.54
C LEU A 166 -19.06 -6.31 -26.16
N PRO A 167 -19.26 -6.60 -27.47
CA PRO A 167 -19.17 -7.97 -28.00
C PRO A 167 -17.75 -8.55 -28.07
N LEU A 168 -16.74 -7.88 -27.48
CA LEU A 168 -15.33 -8.29 -27.51
C LEU A 168 -14.62 -8.26 -26.12
N CYS A 169 -15.28 -7.96 -24.97
CA CYS A 169 -14.62 -8.10 -23.64
C CYS A 169 -14.56 -9.60 -23.31
N ASN A 170 -13.37 -10.18 -23.35
CA ASN A 170 -13.13 -11.43 -22.64
C ASN A 170 -13.23 -11.14 -21.14
N ILE A 171 -14.36 -11.46 -20.51
CA ILE A 171 -14.62 -11.17 -19.09
C ILE A 171 -13.50 -11.67 -18.16
N PHE A 172 -12.80 -12.73 -18.54
CA PHE A 172 -11.66 -13.28 -17.79
C PHE A 172 -10.43 -12.36 -17.82
N HIS A 173 -10.29 -11.50 -18.84
CA HIS A 173 -9.30 -10.42 -18.88
C HIS A 173 -9.78 -9.15 -18.17
N CYS A 174 -11.08 -9.05 -17.86
CA CYS A 174 -11.67 -7.87 -17.22
C CYS A 174 -11.51 -7.95 -15.67
N ILE A 175 -10.96 -9.05 -15.11
CA ILE A 175 -10.50 -9.18 -13.71
C ILE A 175 -9.00 -8.95 -13.69
N THR A 176 -8.52 -7.81 -13.19
CA THR A 176 -7.09 -7.47 -13.17
C THR A 176 -6.41 -7.89 -11.85
N PRO A 177 -5.07 -7.99 -11.81
CA PRO A 177 -4.36 -8.22 -10.56
C PRO A 177 -4.61 -7.05 -9.60
N ASP A 178 -4.90 -7.34 -8.34
CA ASP A 178 -5.13 -6.33 -7.31
C ASP A 178 -4.22 -6.60 -6.11
N ILE A 179 -3.15 -5.82 -6.03
CA ILE A 179 -2.12 -5.92 -4.99
C ILE A 179 -2.74 -5.70 -3.59
N LEU A 180 -3.69 -4.78 -3.44
CA LEU A 180 -4.23 -4.43 -2.14
C LEU A 180 -5.19 -5.51 -1.62
N HIS A 181 -6.25 -5.87 -2.36
CA HIS A 181 -7.26 -6.79 -1.82
C HIS A 181 -6.89 -8.27 -2.02
N GLN A 182 -6.18 -8.62 -3.09
CA GLN A 182 -5.76 -10.01 -3.29
C GLN A 182 -4.52 -10.31 -2.47
N LEU A 183 -3.45 -9.52 -2.59
CA LEU A 183 -2.19 -9.86 -1.94
C LEU A 183 -2.08 -9.33 -0.51
N HIS A 184 -2.13 -8.01 -0.29
CA HIS A 184 -1.92 -7.42 1.05
C HIS A 184 -3.01 -7.79 2.06
N LYS A 185 -4.29 -7.57 1.72
CA LYS A 185 -5.40 -7.96 2.60
C LYS A 185 -5.64 -9.47 2.51
N GLY A 186 -5.80 -9.98 1.30
CA GLY A 186 -6.25 -11.35 1.07
C GLY A 186 -5.27 -12.43 1.44
N VAL A 187 -4.04 -12.38 0.93
CA VAL A 187 -3.03 -13.41 1.18
C VAL A 187 -2.22 -13.07 2.45
N PHE A 188 -1.71 -11.86 2.56
CA PHE A 188 -0.80 -11.51 3.64
C PHE A 188 -1.54 -11.34 4.97
N LYS A 189 -2.51 -10.42 5.06
CA LYS A 189 -3.21 -10.11 6.30
C LYS A 189 -4.15 -11.23 6.76
N ASP A 190 -5.05 -11.72 5.91
CA ASP A 190 -6.11 -12.65 6.33
C ASP A 190 -5.58 -14.07 6.59
N HIS A 191 -4.47 -14.42 5.94
CA HIS A 191 -3.91 -15.77 5.95
C HIS A 191 -2.52 -15.82 6.58
N ILE A 192 -1.51 -15.21 5.96
CA ILE A 192 -0.11 -15.35 6.40
C ILE A 192 0.08 -14.82 7.82
N VAL A 193 -0.45 -13.65 8.21
CA VAL A 193 -0.39 -13.14 9.60
C VAL A 193 -0.99 -14.15 10.57
N ARG A 194 -2.16 -14.69 10.24
CA ARG A 194 -2.90 -15.62 11.09
C ARG A 194 -2.15 -16.94 11.25
N TRP A 195 -1.56 -17.47 10.19
CA TRP A 195 -0.82 -18.73 10.23
C TRP A 195 0.50 -18.57 10.98
N SER A 196 1.26 -17.52 10.69
CA SER A 196 2.50 -17.19 11.41
C SER A 196 2.23 -16.97 12.91
N THR A 197 1.13 -16.31 13.28
CA THR A 197 0.75 -16.12 14.68
C THR A 197 0.41 -17.45 15.39
N ARG A 198 -0.12 -18.44 14.66
CA ARG A 198 -0.36 -19.79 15.20
C ARG A 198 0.92 -20.61 15.30
N ALA A 199 1.91 -20.32 14.46
CA ALA A 199 3.21 -20.98 14.43
C ALA A 199 4.16 -20.52 15.55
N VAL A 200 3.95 -19.32 16.10
CA VAL A 200 4.76 -18.82 17.23
C VAL A 200 4.67 -19.77 18.42
N THR A 201 5.78 -19.96 19.12
CA THR A 201 5.86 -20.78 20.32
C THR A 201 4.95 -20.24 21.43
N GLY A 202 4.03 -21.06 21.93
CA GLY A 202 3.14 -20.71 23.05
C GLY A 202 1.97 -21.69 23.15
N LYS A 203 1.63 -22.13 24.38
CA LYS A 203 0.60 -23.15 24.62
C LYS A 203 -0.79 -22.58 24.36
N SER A 204 -1.01 -21.32 24.70
CA SER A 204 -2.28 -20.61 24.46
C SER A 204 -2.16 -19.52 23.40
N LYS A 205 -3.27 -19.16 22.77
CA LYS A 205 -3.36 -18.02 21.84
C LYS A 205 -2.84 -16.72 22.48
N LYS A 206 -3.17 -16.50 23.74
CA LYS A 206 -2.78 -15.31 24.51
C LYS A 206 -1.27 -15.22 24.74
N GLU A 207 -0.59 -16.35 24.94
CA GLU A 207 0.87 -16.38 25.06
C GLU A 207 1.55 -16.03 23.74
N ARG A 208 1.08 -16.61 22.63
CA ARG A 208 1.60 -16.29 21.29
C ARG A 208 1.43 -14.81 20.95
N GLU A 209 0.25 -14.26 21.18
CA GLU A 209 -0.02 -12.83 20.95
C GLU A 209 0.82 -11.90 21.84
N ARG A 210 1.14 -12.31 23.08
CA ARG A 210 2.03 -11.55 23.96
C ARG A 210 3.47 -11.54 23.49
N GLU A 211 3.99 -12.70 23.11
CA GLU A 211 5.36 -12.83 22.58
C GLU A 211 5.54 -11.91 21.36
N ILE A 212 4.55 -11.98 20.48
CA ILE A 212 4.42 -11.16 19.30
C ILE A 212 4.37 -9.65 19.62
N ASP A 213 3.62 -9.26 20.65
CA ASP A 213 3.52 -7.86 21.08
C ASP A 213 4.85 -7.35 21.65
N ILE A 214 5.61 -8.21 22.36
CA ILE A 214 6.94 -7.85 22.86
C ILE A 214 7.89 -7.56 21.68
N TRP A 215 7.97 -8.44 20.68
CA TRP A 215 8.80 -8.21 19.48
C TRP A 215 8.51 -6.88 18.81
N PHE A 216 7.23 -6.52 18.75
CA PHE A 216 6.79 -5.29 18.15
C PHE A 216 7.14 -4.05 18.99
N GLN A 217 6.98 -4.13 20.31
CA GLN A 217 7.37 -3.06 21.23
C GLN A 217 8.89 -2.84 21.27
N SER A 218 9.66 -3.90 21.04
CA SER A 218 11.12 -3.85 21.01
C SER A 218 11.71 -3.51 19.64
N MET A 219 10.94 -3.49 18.55
CA MET A 219 11.46 -3.13 17.23
C MET A 219 12.08 -1.73 17.23
N PRO A 220 13.26 -1.52 16.61
CA PRO A 220 13.81 -0.18 16.40
C PRO A 220 12.82 0.68 15.64
N ARG A 221 12.66 1.93 16.09
CA ARG A 221 11.82 2.91 15.40
C ARG A 221 12.46 3.32 14.09
N HIS A 222 11.62 3.67 13.13
CA HIS A 222 12.03 4.27 11.87
C HIS A 222 10.93 5.24 11.40
N PRO A 223 11.24 6.41 10.79
CA PRO A 223 10.23 7.40 10.42
C PRO A 223 9.15 6.88 9.46
N THR A 224 9.52 5.94 8.60
CA THR A 224 8.58 5.30 7.64
C THR A 224 7.83 4.10 8.22
N LEU A 225 8.27 3.57 9.37
CA LEU A 225 7.59 2.45 10.03
C LEU A 225 6.54 2.99 10.99
N ARG A 226 5.28 2.80 10.63
CA ARG A 226 4.20 2.93 11.61
C ARG A 226 4.13 1.65 12.41
N HIS A 227 4.24 1.79 13.72
CA HIS A 227 3.96 0.70 14.64
C HIS A 227 2.45 0.37 14.55
N PHE A 228 2.10 -0.61 13.69
CA PHE A 228 0.86 -1.38 13.72
C PHE A 228 1.15 -2.87 13.94
N LYS A 229 0.27 -3.60 14.65
CA LYS A 229 0.39 -5.05 14.93
C LYS A 229 0.74 -5.89 13.68
N CYS A 230 2.01 -6.24 13.46
CA CYS A 230 2.49 -7.10 12.35
C CYS A 230 3.88 -7.74 12.61
N TYR A 231 4.12 -9.02 12.26
CA TYR A 231 4.83 -9.96 13.17
C TYR A 231 5.79 -11.02 12.56
N PHE A 232 6.43 -10.77 11.42
CA PHE A 232 6.87 -11.90 10.57
C PHE A 232 8.27 -12.48 10.77
N TRP A 233 9.25 -11.72 11.26
CA TRP A 233 10.65 -12.17 11.31
C TRP A 233 11.07 -12.83 12.62
N CYS A 234 10.11 -13.44 13.31
CA CYS A 234 10.35 -14.11 14.57
C CYS A 234 10.78 -15.57 14.39
N HIS A 235 11.27 -16.19 15.46
CA HIS A 235 11.70 -17.59 15.44
C HIS A 235 10.50 -18.51 15.18
N GLN A 236 10.38 -18.90 13.92
CA GLN A 236 9.47 -19.90 13.39
C GLN A 236 10.30 -21.06 12.83
N SER A 237 9.64 -22.15 12.42
CA SER A 237 10.36 -23.20 11.69
C SER A 237 10.88 -22.64 10.36
N GLU A 238 11.96 -23.23 9.87
CA GLU A 238 12.61 -22.82 8.62
C GLU A 238 11.61 -22.84 7.45
N GLU A 239 10.75 -23.85 7.38
CA GLU A 239 9.73 -24.01 6.35
C GLU A 239 8.74 -22.85 6.34
N ILE A 240 8.33 -22.36 7.51
CA ILE A 240 7.39 -21.26 7.62
C ILE A 240 8.04 -19.96 7.17
N ILE A 241 9.30 -19.71 7.56
CA ILE A 241 10.05 -18.52 7.12
C ILE A 241 10.20 -18.53 5.60
N LEU A 242 10.50 -19.68 4.98
CA LEU A 242 10.59 -19.81 3.53
C LEU A 242 9.26 -19.52 2.84
N CYS A 243 8.13 -19.97 3.41
CA CYS A 243 6.80 -19.63 2.90
C CYS A 243 6.48 -18.14 3.03
N VAL A 244 6.76 -17.53 4.18
CA VAL A 244 6.47 -16.11 4.44
C VAL A 244 7.34 -15.22 3.54
N ARG A 245 8.63 -15.51 3.45
CA ARG A 245 9.58 -14.80 2.57
C ARG A 245 9.12 -14.88 1.12
N ALA A 246 8.76 -16.06 0.65
CA ALA A 246 8.24 -16.25 -0.70
C ALA A 246 7.03 -15.33 -1.01
N ILE A 247 6.04 -15.29 -0.12
CA ILE A 247 4.87 -14.42 -0.33
C ILE A 247 5.25 -12.94 -0.29
N LEU A 248 6.14 -12.53 0.62
CA LEU A 248 6.64 -11.16 0.69
C LEU A 248 7.40 -10.77 -0.58
N ASP A 249 8.25 -11.65 -1.10
CA ASP A 249 9.01 -11.42 -2.34
C ASP A 249 8.07 -11.25 -3.52
N PHE A 250 7.07 -12.13 -3.64
CA PHE A 250 6.05 -12.00 -4.68
C PHE A 250 5.28 -10.69 -4.56
N ILE A 251 4.92 -10.27 -3.34
CA ILE A 251 4.24 -9.00 -3.10
C ILE A 251 5.10 -7.81 -3.53
N GLU A 252 6.39 -7.81 -3.19
CA GLU A 252 7.31 -6.75 -3.61
C GLU A 252 7.49 -6.73 -5.13
N TYR A 253 7.73 -7.88 -5.78
CA TYR A 253 7.83 -7.94 -7.23
C TYR A 253 6.54 -7.49 -7.92
N SER A 254 5.37 -7.85 -7.41
CA SER A 254 4.08 -7.44 -7.99
C SER A 254 3.84 -5.93 -7.96
N GLN A 255 4.57 -5.20 -7.11
CA GLN A 255 4.49 -3.74 -7.01
C GLN A 255 5.41 -3.02 -7.99
N PHE A 256 6.18 -3.75 -8.81
CA PHE A 256 7.05 -3.10 -9.78
C PHE A 256 6.21 -2.41 -10.85
N SER A 257 6.48 -1.13 -11.07
CA SER A 257 5.96 -0.32 -12.18
C SER A 257 6.61 -0.70 -13.51
N LEU A 258 7.83 -1.24 -13.46
CA LEU A 258 8.57 -1.71 -14.63
C LEU A 258 9.13 -3.11 -14.36
N HIS A 259 8.82 -4.02 -15.29
CA HIS A 259 9.26 -5.40 -15.23
C HIS A 259 10.33 -5.68 -16.29
N THR A 260 11.35 -6.44 -15.91
CA THR A 260 12.36 -7.03 -16.81
C THR A 260 12.09 -8.53 -16.91
N ASP A 261 12.73 -9.19 -17.89
CA ASP A 261 12.66 -10.66 -17.96
C ASP A 261 13.14 -11.30 -16.65
N GLU A 262 14.20 -10.76 -16.02
CA GLU A 262 14.68 -11.24 -14.71
C GLU A 262 13.65 -11.03 -13.58
N SER A 263 12.99 -9.86 -13.51
CA SER A 263 12.02 -9.62 -12.43
C SER A 263 10.72 -10.40 -12.64
N LEU A 264 10.36 -10.69 -13.89
CA LEU A 264 9.29 -11.63 -14.21
C LEU A 264 9.71 -13.06 -13.94
N GLU A 265 10.95 -13.49 -14.22
CA GLU A 265 11.45 -14.83 -13.90
C GLU A 265 11.47 -15.10 -12.39
N LYS A 266 11.91 -14.13 -11.59
CA LYS A 266 11.79 -14.18 -10.11
C LYS A 266 10.32 -14.27 -9.67
N MET A 267 9.40 -13.78 -10.51
CA MET A 267 7.95 -13.95 -10.40
C MET A 267 7.39 -15.12 -11.25
N ASP A 268 8.12 -15.96 -11.99
CA ASP A 268 7.51 -16.87 -12.99
C ASP A 268 8.35 -18.13 -13.29
N GLU A 269 9.39 -17.97 -14.09
CA GLU A 269 10.18 -19.00 -14.74
C GLU A 269 9.46 -20.35 -14.99
N ALA A 270 8.40 -20.34 -15.80
CA ALA A 270 7.86 -21.58 -16.36
C ALA A 270 7.24 -21.42 -17.75
N LEU A 271 8.10 -21.15 -18.73
CA LEU A 271 7.84 -21.52 -20.13
C LEU A 271 7.96 -23.04 -20.39
N ARG A 272 7.75 -23.87 -19.37
CA ARG A 272 7.57 -25.33 -19.45
C ARG A 272 6.55 -25.78 -18.40
N LEU A 273 5.29 -25.83 -18.81
CA LEU A 273 4.16 -26.72 -18.44
C LEU A 273 3.96 -27.29 -17.01
N GLU A 274 4.84 -27.07 -16.03
CA GLU A 274 4.80 -27.73 -14.72
C GLU A 274 5.29 -26.86 -13.54
N LYS A 275 5.60 -25.56 -13.72
CA LYS A 275 6.26 -24.79 -12.66
C LYS A 275 5.59 -23.45 -12.39
N MET A 276 5.56 -23.12 -11.11
CA MET A 276 5.08 -21.87 -10.52
C MET A 276 6.22 -20.85 -10.47
N ASP A 277 5.94 -19.61 -10.11
CA ASP A 277 6.88 -18.52 -9.81
C ASP A 277 7.99 -18.96 -8.85
N GLU A 278 9.24 -18.51 -8.92
CA GLU A 278 10.29 -18.96 -7.96
C GLU A 278 9.86 -18.78 -6.49
N ALA A 279 9.27 -17.62 -6.19
CA ALA A 279 8.60 -17.35 -4.93
C ALA A 279 7.44 -18.32 -4.67
N LEU A 280 6.50 -18.50 -5.60
CA LEU A 280 5.37 -19.41 -5.42
C LEU A 280 5.76 -20.90 -5.36
N ARG A 281 6.86 -21.31 -6.01
CA ARG A 281 7.48 -22.64 -5.91
C ARG A 281 8.01 -22.86 -4.53
N SER A 282 8.80 -21.91 -4.01
CA SER A 282 9.29 -21.96 -2.64
C SER A 282 8.13 -22.01 -1.65
N PHE A 283 7.07 -21.23 -1.87
CA PHE A 283 5.86 -21.33 -1.05
C PHE A 283 5.21 -22.73 -1.17
N HIS A 284 5.00 -23.25 -2.38
CA HIS A 284 4.33 -24.53 -2.61
C HIS A 284 5.11 -25.76 -2.18
N SER A 285 6.44 -25.74 -2.25
CA SER A 285 7.28 -26.85 -1.78
C SER A 285 7.33 -26.95 -0.26
N HIS A 286 7.15 -25.83 0.45
CA HIS A 286 7.23 -25.79 1.92
C HIS A 286 5.87 -25.71 2.62
N LYS A 287 4.80 -25.27 1.95
CA LYS A 287 3.51 -24.95 2.61
C LYS A 287 2.87 -26.12 3.36
N ASP A 288 3.00 -27.35 2.86
CA ASP A 288 2.39 -28.51 3.50
C ASP A 288 3.14 -28.90 4.77
N ALA A 289 4.47 -28.97 4.70
CA ALA A 289 5.32 -29.18 5.87
C ALA A 289 5.16 -28.05 6.91
N ALA A 290 5.11 -26.80 6.45
CA ALA A 290 4.98 -25.61 7.28
C ALA A 290 3.64 -25.54 8.03
N PHE A 291 2.52 -25.85 7.35
CA PHE A 291 1.20 -25.53 7.87
C PHE A 291 0.23 -26.71 7.95
N VAL A 292 0.33 -27.71 7.08
CA VAL A 292 -0.57 -28.88 7.10
C VAL A 292 -0.10 -29.91 8.11
N ASP A 293 1.17 -30.29 8.03
CA ASP A 293 1.77 -31.29 8.92
C ASP A 293 1.83 -30.80 10.37
N THR A 294 1.92 -29.48 10.57
CA THR A 294 1.86 -28.83 11.89
C THR A 294 0.43 -28.67 12.43
N GLY A 295 -0.60 -29.03 11.64
CA GLY A 295 -2.01 -28.87 12.01
C GLY A 295 -2.48 -27.41 12.07
N ILE A 296 -1.69 -26.45 11.58
CA ILE A 296 -2.11 -25.07 11.43
C ILE A 296 -3.23 -24.97 10.39
N ARG A 297 -3.22 -25.84 9.38
CA ARG A 297 -4.18 -25.83 8.29
C ARG A 297 -4.51 -27.24 7.80
N GLN A 298 -5.66 -27.37 7.13
CA GLN A 298 -6.08 -28.63 6.52
C GLN A 298 -5.73 -28.72 5.02
N ALA A 299 -5.89 -27.62 4.28
CA ALA A 299 -5.61 -27.55 2.83
C ALA A 299 -5.38 -26.10 2.38
N PHE A 300 -4.95 -25.92 1.12
CA PHE A 300 -4.63 -24.62 0.52
C PHE A 300 -5.58 -24.18 -0.60
N ASN A 301 -6.83 -24.66 -0.58
CA ASN A 301 -7.87 -24.29 -1.56
C ASN A 301 -8.38 -22.85 -1.34
N ILE A 302 -7.48 -21.85 -1.40
CA ILE A 302 -7.83 -20.43 -1.32
C ILE A 302 -7.82 -19.85 -2.73
N PRO A 303 -8.95 -19.29 -3.20
CA PRO A 303 -9.00 -18.57 -4.47
C PRO A 303 -7.94 -17.45 -4.59
N LYS A 304 -7.70 -16.68 -3.53
CA LYS A 304 -6.71 -15.58 -3.51
C LYS A 304 -5.25 -16.05 -3.58
N VAL A 305 -4.92 -17.24 -3.06
CA VAL A 305 -3.57 -17.82 -3.24
C VAL A 305 -3.44 -18.40 -4.65
N HIS A 306 -4.52 -19.01 -5.17
CA HIS A 306 -4.55 -19.49 -6.54
C HIS A 306 -4.48 -18.35 -7.57
N SER A 307 -5.01 -17.17 -7.26
CA SER A 307 -4.98 -16.03 -8.19
C SER A 307 -3.56 -15.51 -8.43
N MET A 308 -2.64 -15.70 -7.49
CA MET A 308 -1.24 -15.25 -7.59
C MET A 308 -0.56 -15.76 -8.86
N LYS A 309 -0.81 -17.01 -9.27
CA LYS A 309 -0.21 -17.60 -10.49
C LYS A 309 -0.61 -16.90 -11.80
N TYR A 310 -1.62 -16.04 -11.76
CA TYR A 310 -2.05 -15.29 -12.94
C TYR A 310 -1.40 -13.91 -13.01
N TYR A 311 -0.66 -13.46 -12.00
CA TYR A 311 -0.04 -12.13 -12.02
C TYR A 311 0.95 -11.99 -13.17
N THR A 312 1.89 -12.91 -13.35
CA THR A 312 2.85 -12.85 -14.47
C THR A 312 2.19 -12.85 -15.85
N PRO A 313 1.34 -13.83 -16.22
CA PRO A 313 0.72 -13.81 -17.56
C PRO A 313 -0.15 -12.57 -17.76
N MET A 314 -0.76 -12.04 -16.69
CA MET A 314 -1.51 -10.80 -16.77
C MET A 314 -0.59 -9.58 -16.96
N THR A 315 0.49 -9.48 -16.20
CA THR A 315 1.51 -8.43 -16.37
C THR A 315 2.06 -8.39 -17.80
N LEU A 316 2.30 -9.56 -18.41
CA LEU A 316 2.71 -9.66 -19.82
C LEU A 316 1.60 -9.23 -20.79
N SER A 317 0.33 -9.55 -20.48
CA SER A 317 -0.80 -9.29 -21.39
C SER A 317 -1.34 -7.85 -21.32
N ILE A 318 -1.38 -7.25 -20.13
CA ILE A 318 -2.05 -5.97 -19.86
C ILE A 318 -1.12 -4.97 -19.15
N GLY A 319 0.11 -5.32 -18.80
CA GLY A 319 1.06 -4.42 -18.14
C GLY A 319 1.05 -4.52 -16.60
N ALA A 320 1.93 -3.75 -15.97
CA ALA A 320 2.24 -3.85 -14.54
C ALA A 320 1.02 -3.66 -13.61
N ALA A 321 0.96 -4.45 -12.55
CA ALA A 321 -0.17 -4.46 -11.60
C ALA A 321 -0.46 -3.12 -10.90
N PRO A 322 0.52 -2.23 -10.60
CA PRO A 322 0.23 -0.89 -10.06
C PRO A 322 -0.72 -0.07 -10.95
N GLY A 323 -0.78 -0.34 -12.26
CA GLY A 323 -1.72 0.30 -13.18
C GLY A 323 -3.20 -0.07 -12.94
N TYR A 324 -3.48 -1.09 -12.12
CA TYR A 324 -4.79 -1.71 -11.99
C TYR A 324 -5.32 -1.75 -10.54
N ASN A 325 -4.97 -0.75 -9.74
CA ASN A 325 -5.38 -0.71 -8.34
C ASN A 325 -6.91 -0.56 -8.17
N THR A 326 -7.46 -1.08 -7.07
CA THR A 326 -8.89 -0.93 -6.75
C THR A 326 -9.30 0.47 -6.32
N GLU A 327 -8.38 1.44 -6.23
CA GLU A 327 -8.74 2.83 -5.90
C GLU A 327 -9.73 3.37 -6.93
N TRP A 328 -9.61 2.95 -8.20
CA TRP A 328 -10.61 3.22 -9.24
C TRP A 328 -12.01 2.69 -8.90
N SER A 329 -12.11 1.51 -8.30
CA SER A 329 -13.38 0.95 -7.84
C SER A 329 -13.85 1.56 -6.52
N GLU A 330 -12.93 1.94 -5.62
CA GLU A 330 -13.25 2.64 -4.38
C GLU A 330 -13.77 4.06 -4.67
N ARG A 331 -13.31 4.69 -5.76
CA ARG A 331 -13.91 5.92 -6.27
C ARG A 331 -15.40 5.75 -6.57
N LEU A 332 -15.83 4.57 -7.02
CA LEU A 332 -17.26 4.30 -7.24
C LEU A 332 -18.08 4.31 -5.93
N HIS A 333 -17.46 4.17 -4.74
CA HIS A 333 -18.17 4.45 -3.48
C HIS A 333 -18.62 5.91 -3.39
N ILE A 334 -17.88 6.86 -3.99
CA ILE A 334 -18.31 8.25 -4.04
C ILE A 334 -19.58 8.34 -4.90
N ASP A 335 -19.52 7.81 -6.12
CA ASP A 335 -20.61 7.91 -7.09
C ASP A 335 -21.87 7.13 -6.66
N PHE A 336 -21.71 5.93 -6.11
CA PHE A 336 -22.83 5.03 -5.83
C PHE A 336 -23.30 5.04 -4.36
N ALA A 337 -22.44 5.36 -3.40
CA ALA A 337 -22.83 5.42 -1.99
C ALA A 337 -22.95 6.86 -1.48
N LYS A 338 -21.89 7.68 -1.59
CA LYS A 338 -21.90 9.05 -1.01
C LYS A 338 -22.91 9.95 -1.72
N LEU A 339 -22.93 9.99 -3.06
CA LEU A 339 -23.89 10.80 -3.80
C LEU A 339 -25.33 10.31 -3.61
N ALA A 340 -25.55 9.00 -3.62
CA ALA A 340 -26.87 8.41 -3.35
C ALA A 340 -27.37 8.78 -1.95
N TYR A 341 -26.49 8.71 -0.94
CA TYR A 341 -26.82 9.10 0.44
C TYR A 341 -27.13 10.60 0.55
N ARG A 342 -26.33 11.46 -0.10
CA ARG A 342 -26.57 12.91 -0.16
C ARG A 342 -27.91 13.26 -0.82
N ALA A 343 -28.33 12.50 -1.83
CA ALA A 343 -29.61 12.67 -2.50
C ALA A 343 -30.82 12.15 -1.71
N SER A 344 -30.60 11.36 -0.65
CA SER A 344 -31.66 10.85 0.22
C SER A 344 -32.09 11.89 1.26
N ASN A 345 -33.25 11.67 1.88
CA ASN A 345 -33.69 12.47 3.04
C ASN A 345 -33.03 12.02 4.37
N ARG A 346 -32.06 11.10 4.31
CA ARG A 346 -31.31 10.51 5.44
C ARG A 346 -32.17 9.72 6.46
N ARG A 347 -33.42 9.38 6.12
CA ARG A 347 -34.31 8.49 6.88
C ARG A 347 -34.58 7.24 6.04
N ASP A 348 -34.37 6.04 6.57
CA ASP A 348 -34.52 4.78 5.82
C ASP A 348 -33.84 4.86 4.44
N TYR A 349 -32.61 5.40 4.46
CA TYR A 349 -31.94 5.93 3.28
C TYR A 349 -31.53 4.84 2.28
N ILE A 350 -31.36 3.59 2.72
CA ILE A 350 -30.88 2.49 1.85
C ILE A 350 -31.87 2.24 0.72
N LYS A 351 -33.17 2.16 1.01
CA LYS A 351 -34.23 2.02 -0.01
C LYS A 351 -34.29 3.22 -0.96
N GLN A 352 -33.98 4.41 -0.46
CA GLN A 352 -33.92 5.61 -1.31
C GLN A 352 -32.67 5.59 -2.20
N MET A 353 -31.54 5.13 -1.67
CA MET A 353 -30.30 4.96 -2.42
C MET A 353 -30.46 3.93 -3.53
N THR A 354 -31.07 2.77 -3.27
CA THR A 354 -31.30 1.74 -4.32
C THR A 354 -32.21 2.26 -5.42
N ARG A 355 -33.28 3.01 -5.07
CA ARG A 355 -34.14 3.66 -6.07
C ARG A 355 -33.42 4.77 -6.85
N TRP A 356 -32.53 5.51 -6.19
CA TRP A 356 -31.71 6.53 -6.85
C TRP A 356 -30.73 5.89 -7.84
N LEU A 357 -30.10 4.78 -7.47
CA LEU A 357 -29.21 4.00 -8.33
C LEU A 357 -29.97 3.43 -9.55
N ASP A 358 -31.13 2.80 -9.32
CA ASP A 358 -31.97 2.24 -10.38
C ASP A 358 -32.31 3.28 -11.45
N ARG A 359 -32.71 4.48 -11.04
CA ARG A 359 -33.02 5.59 -11.96
C ARG A 359 -31.84 6.04 -12.80
N ARG A 360 -30.64 6.11 -12.20
CA ARG A 360 -29.43 6.52 -12.93
C ARG A 360 -29.02 5.46 -13.94
N GLU A 361 -29.09 4.19 -13.57
CA GLU A 361 -28.78 3.09 -14.48
C GLU A 361 -29.80 3.01 -15.62
N LYS A 362 -31.09 3.19 -15.36
CA LYS A 362 -32.13 3.35 -16.40
C LYS A 362 -31.76 4.44 -17.39
N VAL A 363 -31.29 5.58 -16.90
CA VAL A 363 -30.86 6.70 -17.75
C VAL A 363 -29.62 6.33 -18.55
N LEU A 364 -28.63 5.68 -17.94
CA LEU A 364 -27.41 5.23 -18.62
C LEU A 364 -27.73 4.17 -19.68
N TRP A 365 -28.50 3.14 -19.34
CA TRP A 365 -28.94 2.11 -20.28
C TRP A 365 -29.68 2.70 -21.46
N PHE A 366 -30.66 3.59 -21.22
CA PHE A 366 -31.41 4.23 -22.30
C PHE A 366 -30.53 5.14 -23.16
N THR A 367 -29.53 5.80 -22.58
CA THR A 367 -28.50 6.55 -23.34
C THR A 367 -27.78 5.59 -24.31
N ARG A 368 -27.26 4.47 -23.80
CA ARG A 368 -26.53 3.46 -24.59
C ARG A 368 -27.39 2.87 -25.70
N PHE A 369 -28.67 2.60 -25.40
CA PHE A 369 -29.65 2.14 -26.38
C PHE A 369 -29.88 3.16 -27.49
N LEU A 370 -30.09 4.44 -27.14
CA LEU A 370 -30.32 5.49 -28.14
C LEU A 370 -29.09 5.71 -29.03
N ASP A 371 -27.89 5.70 -28.44
CA ASP A 371 -26.63 5.81 -29.18
C ASP A 371 -26.48 4.66 -30.21
N TRP A 372 -26.82 3.44 -29.80
CA TRP A 372 -26.82 2.27 -30.69
C TRP A 372 -27.95 2.32 -31.73
N ALA A 373 -29.18 2.64 -31.33
CA ALA A 373 -30.36 2.52 -32.18
C ALA A 373 -30.41 3.57 -33.30
N LEU A 374 -29.79 4.73 -33.08
CA LEU A 374 -29.90 5.90 -33.95
C LEU A 374 -28.66 6.16 -34.84
N GLU A 375 -27.52 5.49 -34.61
CA GLU A 375 -26.25 5.45 -35.38
C GLU A 375 -25.60 6.78 -35.86
N LYS A 376 -26.30 7.92 -35.87
CA LYS A 376 -25.92 9.16 -36.57
C LYS A 376 -25.38 10.30 -35.70
N ASP A 377 -25.19 10.07 -34.41
CA ASP A 377 -24.69 11.08 -33.49
C ASP A 377 -23.90 10.41 -32.37
N ARG A 378 -22.71 9.87 -32.69
CA ARG A 378 -21.73 9.46 -31.68
C ARG A 378 -21.23 10.70 -30.93
N ILE A 379 -22.05 11.25 -30.04
CA ILE A 379 -21.55 12.09 -28.97
C ILE A 379 -21.02 11.11 -27.93
N ASP A 380 -19.70 11.10 -27.75
CA ASP A 380 -19.08 10.38 -26.66
C ASP A 380 -19.44 11.08 -25.34
N TRP A 381 -20.60 10.73 -24.80
CA TRP A 381 -21.16 11.33 -23.58
C TRP A 381 -20.34 11.01 -22.32
N LEU A 382 -19.35 10.11 -22.42
CA LEU A 382 -18.41 9.78 -21.35
C LEU A 382 -17.15 10.66 -21.41
N ALA A 383 -16.80 11.19 -22.58
CA ALA A 383 -15.61 12.04 -22.77
C ALA A 383 -15.71 13.43 -22.12
N THR A 384 -16.92 13.88 -21.72
CA THR A 384 -17.13 15.25 -21.18
C THR A 384 -17.16 15.35 -19.65
N ARG A 385 -16.96 14.25 -18.91
CA ARG A 385 -16.52 14.38 -17.52
C ARG A 385 -15.01 14.59 -17.58
N GLU A 386 -14.58 15.83 -17.83
CA GLU A 386 -13.33 16.28 -17.20
C GLU A 386 -13.55 16.04 -15.72
N VAL A 387 -12.91 14.97 -15.24
CA VAL A 387 -12.78 14.76 -13.83
C VAL A 387 -11.96 15.95 -13.35
N ASP A 388 -12.56 16.85 -12.59
CA ASP A 388 -11.78 17.69 -11.70
C ASP A 388 -10.97 16.73 -10.82
N GLU A 389 -9.69 16.58 -11.14
CA GLU A 389 -8.71 15.81 -10.36
C GLU A 389 -8.46 16.44 -8.98
N GLU A 390 -9.21 17.49 -8.61
CA GLU A 390 -8.97 18.28 -7.41
C GLU A 390 -9.49 17.65 -6.10
N GLU A 391 -10.39 16.66 -6.13
CA GLU A 391 -10.89 16.05 -4.88
C GLU A 391 -10.11 14.82 -4.39
N ASN A 392 -9.01 14.42 -5.05
CA ASN A 392 -8.10 13.39 -4.54
C ASN A 392 -6.69 13.90 -4.23
N LYS A 393 -6.58 15.13 -3.69
CA LYS A 393 -5.38 15.57 -2.96
C LYS A 393 -5.35 15.03 -1.52
N GLU A 394 -5.57 13.73 -1.35
CA GLU A 394 -4.79 12.96 -0.38
C GLU A 394 -3.70 12.18 -1.15
N ALA A 395 -3.14 12.78 -2.21
CA ALA A 395 -1.73 12.59 -2.47
C ALA A 395 -1.02 12.79 -1.12
N VAL A 396 -0.27 11.79 -0.69
CA VAL A 396 0.78 11.96 0.32
C VAL A 396 1.45 13.27 -0.05
N THR A 397 1.21 14.29 0.75
CA THR A 397 1.82 15.59 0.54
C THR A 397 3.29 15.30 0.79
N ILE A 398 4.04 15.00 -0.27
CA ILE A 398 5.43 15.41 -0.33
C ILE A 398 5.31 16.88 0.03
N PRO A 399 5.85 17.33 1.17
CA PRO A 399 5.74 18.73 1.56
C PRO A 399 6.05 19.55 0.32
N GLU A 400 5.14 20.43 -0.10
CA GLU A 400 5.47 21.43 -1.11
C GLU A 400 6.75 22.11 -0.60
N PHE A 401 7.89 21.73 -1.17
CA PHE A 401 9.24 22.08 -0.70
C PHE A 401 9.59 23.53 -1.06
N GLY A 402 8.59 24.41 -1.03
CA GLY A 402 8.67 25.81 -1.38
C GLY A 402 7.71 26.59 -0.51
N GLU A 403 8.10 26.86 0.73
CA GLU A 403 7.86 28.14 1.45
C GLU A 403 8.31 28.09 2.92
N ALA A 404 8.40 26.91 3.55
CA ALA A 404 8.67 26.81 5.00
C ALA A 404 10.12 26.46 5.41
N LEU A 405 11.02 26.18 4.46
CA LEU A 405 12.38 25.74 4.74
C LEU A 405 13.36 26.58 3.92
N GLN A 406 13.97 27.59 4.55
CA GLN A 406 15.20 28.20 4.01
C GLN A 406 16.30 27.14 4.09
N VAL A 407 16.47 26.35 3.04
CA VAL A 407 17.46 25.27 2.96
C VAL A 407 18.48 25.65 1.89
N GLU A 408 19.76 25.67 2.26
CA GLU A 408 20.84 25.69 1.28
C GLU A 408 20.97 24.29 0.69
N GLY A 409 20.65 24.14 -0.59
CA GLY A 409 20.99 22.93 -1.32
C GLY A 409 22.52 22.85 -1.45
N ILE A 410 23.12 21.79 -0.89
CA ILE A 410 24.52 21.47 -1.15
C ILE A 410 24.61 21.02 -2.61
N ARG A 411 24.76 21.97 -3.54
CA ARG A 411 24.77 21.72 -4.99
C ARG A 411 26.13 21.92 -5.65
N THR A 412 27.22 22.03 -4.90
CA THR A 412 28.54 22.28 -5.49
C THR A 412 29.40 21.01 -5.52
N ASN A 413 29.61 20.48 -6.72
CA ASN A 413 30.61 19.45 -7.09
C ASN A 413 30.65 18.18 -6.22
N LEU A 414 29.54 17.43 -6.18
CA LEU A 414 29.56 16.08 -5.59
C LEU A 414 30.47 15.15 -6.40
N GLN A 415 31.30 14.39 -5.70
CA GLN A 415 32.12 13.33 -6.26
C GLN A 415 31.28 12.07 -6.53
N TYR A 416 31.82 11.17 -7.33
CA TYR A 416 31.16 9.91 -7.64
C TYR A 416 30.93 9.08 -6.36
N GLY A 417 29.70 8.59 -6.17
CA GLY A 417 29.29 7.84 -4.97
C GLY A 417 28.74 8.69 -3.82
N GLU A 418 28.76 10.02 -3.93
CA GLU A 418 28.13 10.91 -2.94
C GLU A 418 26.61 11.07 -3.15
N SER A 419 25.92 11.30 -2.05
CA SER A 419 24.47 11.45 -1.98
C SER A 419 24.10 12.92 -1.84
N THR A 420 23.03 13.33 -2.54
CA THR A 420 22.52 14.70 -2.43
C THR A 420 21.82 14.87 -1.10
N CYS A 421 22.34 15.75 -0.25
CA CYS A 421 21.84 15.97 1.09
C CYS A 421 21.41 17.43 1.31
N MET A 422 20.50 17.62 2.25
CA MET A 422 19.98 18.91 2.67
C MET A 422 20.01 19.00 4.21
N VAL A 423 20.33 20.17 4.74
CA VAL A 423 20.30 20.46 6.19
C VAL A 423 19.54 21.76 6.45
N ALA A 424 19.15 21.97 7.71
CA ALA A 424 18.62 23.28 8.11
C ALA A 424 19.69 24.37 7.95
N LYS A 425 19.31 25.61 7.64
CA LYS A 425 20.25 26.74 7.51
C LYS A 425 21.03 27.09 8.79
N ARG A 426 20.55 26.65 9.95
CA ARG A 426 21.20 26.87 11.25
C ARG A 426 21.06 25.62 12.10
N THR A 427 22.07 25.38 12.93
CA THR A 427 22.07 24.35 13.97
C THR A 427 21.14 24.75 15.13
N PRO A 428 20.03 24.03 15.35
CA PRO A 428 19.06 24.39 16.39
C PRO A 428 19.50 23.99 17.80
N VAL A 429 20.50 23.12 17.94
CA VAL A 429 21.05 22.68 19.22
C VAL A 429 22.45 23.26 19.32
N THR A 430 22.70 24.15 20.27
CA THR A 430 23.99 24.86 20.41
C THR A 430 24.56 24.70 21.81
N ASN A 431 25.84 25.02 21.98
CA ASN A 431 26.55 24.96 23.26
C ASN A 431 26.70 23.54 23.85
N ILE A 432 26.86 22.53 23.01
CA ILE A 432 27.05 21.14 23.46
C ILE A 432 28.53 20.90 23.78
N THR A 433 28.85 20.46 25.00
CA THR A 433 30.24 20.10 25.39
C THR A 433 30.58 18.68 24.95
N ILE A 434 31.87 18.32 25.01
CA ILE A 434 32.31 16.94 24.75
C ILE A 434 31.69 15.97 25.76
N GLU A 435 31.51 16.38 27.03
CA GLU A 435 30.83 15.53 28.01
C GLU A 435 29.37 15.28 27.64
N SER A 436 28.64 16.30 27.16
CA SER A 436 27.27 16.13 26.69
C SER A 436 27.18 15.29 25.42
N LEU A 437 28.15 15.39 24.51
CA LEU A 437 28.24 14.51 23.33
C LEU A 437 28.38 13.04 23.75
N ASP A 438 29.17 12.75 24.78
CA ASP A 438 29.29 11.40 25.33
C ASP A 438 28.00 10.98 26.06
N SER A 439 27.52 11.76 27.03
CA SER A 439 26.40 11.37 27.89
C SER A 439 25.05 11.31 27.19
N ASP A 440 24.74 12.31 26.34
CA ASP A 440 23.39 12.51 25.81
C ASP A 440 23.25 11.97 24.38
N PHE A 441 24.37 11.95 23.63
CA PHE A 441 24.43 11.48 22.25
C PHE A 441 25.20 10.16 22.10
N GLY A 442 25.86 9.63 23.14
CA GLY A 442 26.61 8.37 23.04
C GLY A 442 27.92 8.47 22.23
N CYS A 443 28.43 9.68 21.98
CA CYS A 443 29.61 9.92 21.15
C CYS A 443 30.92 9.76 21.95
N SER A 444 31.09 8.63 22.64
CA SER A 444 32.21 8.38 23.58
C SER A 444 33.62 8.51 22.99
N THR A 445 33.76 8.34 21.68
CA THR A 445 35.05 8.41 20.96
C THR A 445 35.12 9.58 20.00
N PHE A 446 34.27 10.59 20.18
CA PHE A 446 34.14 11.74 19.28
C PHE A 446 35.47 12.43 18.98
N VAL A 447 36.28 12.69 20.00
CA VAL A 447 37.57 13.38 19.87
C VAL A 447 38.53 12.59 18.99
N TYR A 448 38.67 11.28 19.24
CA TYR A 448 39.54 10.43 18.44
C TYR A 448 39.02 10.26 16.99
N ALA A 449 37.70 10.15 16.82
CA ALA A 449 37.09 10.10 15.50
C ALA A 449 37.32 11.40 14.71
N MET A 450 37.34 12.55 15.39
CA MET A 450 37.59 13.85 14.79
C MET A 450 39.06 14.00 14.39
N GLU A 451 40.00 13.64 15.27
CA GLU A 451 41.43 13.61 14.96
C GLU A 451 41.70 12.78 13.70
N ARG A 452 41.13 11.57 13.63
CA ARG A 452 41.30 10.70 12.47
C ARG A 452 40.71 11.30 11.20
N PHE A 453 39.49 11.85 11.27
CA PHE A 453 38.87 12.51 10.12
C PHE A 453 39.72 13.68 9.62
N LEU A 454 40.20 14.54 10.52
CA LEU A 454 41.07 15.66 10.15
C LEU A 454 42.38 15.17 9.52
N CYS A 455 42.96 14.07 10.02
CA CYS A 455 44.15 13.46 9.43
C CYS A 455 43.88 12.97 8.01
N GLU A 456 42.80 12.21 7.80
CA GLU A 456 42.39 11.67 6.50
C GLU A 456 42.09 12.77 5.47
N GLN A 457 41.54 13.92 5.92
CA GLN A 457 41.26 15.07 5.07
C GLN A 457 42.45 16.04 4.91
N ASN A 458 43.63 15.73 5.47
CA ASN A 458 44.80 16.63 5.53
C ASN A 458 44.50 18.01 6.17
N LEU A 459 43.63 18.04 7.17
CA LEU A 459 43.24 19.23 7.95
C LEU A 459 43.79 19.23 9.38
N LEU A 460 44.45 18.15 9.82
CA LEU A 460 44.94 18.02 11.20
C LEU A 460 46.04 19.04 11.51
N GLN A 461 45.80 19.87 12.50
CA GLN A 461 46.77 20.84 13.02
C GLN A 461 47.58 20.23 14.18
N SER A 462 48.82 20.69 14.36
CA SER A 462 49.74 20.15 15.37
C SER A 462 49.29 20.37 16.81
N ASP A 463 48.49 21.40 17.05
CA ASP A 463 47.93 21.81 18.34
C ASP A 463 46.49 21.30 18.54
N TYR A 464 46.02 20.34 17.74
CA TYR A 464 44.64 19.81 17.79
C TYR A 464 44.14 19.51 19.21
N TRP A 465 44.98 18.88 20.05
CA TRP A 465 44.62 18.50 21.42
C TRP A 465 44.48 19.69 22.38
N ASP A 466 45.14 20.81 22.08
CA ASP A 466 45.08 22.06 22.86
C ASP A 466 44.02 23.04 22.30
N ALA A 467 43.75 22.97 20.99
CA ALA A 467 42.84 23.85 20.26
C ALA A 467 41.38 23.34 20.19
N GLN A 468 41.04 22.28 20.94
CA GLN A 468 39.72 21.65 20.85
C GLN A 468 38.59 22.64 21.18
N PRO A 469 37.55 22.75 20.33
CA PRO A 469 36.39 23.56 20.63
C PRO A 469 35.73 23.13 21.94
N ALA A 470 35.54 24.08 22.84
CA ALA A 470 34.83 23.83 24.10
C ALA A 470 33.34 23.48 23.87
N LYS A 471 32.79 23.87 22.70
CA LYS A 471 31.37 23.79 22.39
C LYS A 471 31.11 23.49 20.92
N TYR A 472 30.13 22.64 20.68
CA TYR A 472 29.65 22.23 19.36
C TYR A 472 28.20 22.67 19.16
N SER A 473 27.80 22.78 17.90
CA SER A 473 26.41 23.01 17.51
C SER A 473 25.96 21.91 16.56
N LEU A 474 24.78 21.35 16.82
CA LEU A 474 24.29 20.14 16.18
C LEU A 474 23.01 20.40 15.39
N TYR A 475 22.87 19.69 14.28
CA TYR A 475 21.62 19.50 13.55
C TYR A 475 20.80 18.39 14.21
N LYS A 476 19.47 18.53 14.17
CA LYS A 476 18.55 17.48 14.66
C LYS A 476 18.34 16.37 13.63
N GLN A 477 18.44 16.74 12.37
CA GLN A 477 18.15 15.87 11.23
C GLN A 477 18.76 16.47 9.96
N PHE A 478 18.90 15.62 8.95
CA PHE A 478 19.18 16.00 7.57
C PHE A 478 18.29 15.18 6.63
N TRP A 479 18.22 15.60 5.39
CA TRP A 479 17.45 14.91 4.35
C TRP A 479 18.39 14.39 3.27
N VAL A 480 18.18 13.15 2.84
CA VAL A 480 18.87 12.54 1.71
C VAL A 480 17.89 12.39 0.56
N ILE A 481 18.28 12.84 -0.63
CA ILE A 481 17.50 12.63 -1.84
C ILE A 481 17.94 11.29 -2.43
N VAL A 482 17.10 10.28 -2.27
CA VAL A 482 17.27 8.96 -2.88
C VAL A 482 16.78 9.04 -4.32
N LEU A 483 17.67 8.72 -5.25
CA LEU A 483 17.37 8.78 -6.68
C LEU A 483 16.25 7.79 -7.06
N PRO A 484 15.48 8.09 -8.13
CA PRO A 484 14.40 7.23 -8.57
C PRO A 484 14.87 5.80 -8.85
N THR A 485 14.05 4.83 -8.48
CA THR A 485 14.24 3.41 -8.79
C THR A 485 13.24 3.07 -9.88
N LEU A 486 13.72 2.82 -11.11
CA LEU A 486 12.86 2.66 -12.29
C LEU A 486 11.80 1.57 -12.10
N GLU A 487 12.14 0.53 -11.34
CA GLU A 487 11.25 -0.57 -10.97
C GLU A 487 10.02 -0.10 -10.20
N PHE A 488 10.05 1.02 -9.47
CA PHE A 488 8.94 1.43 -8.60
C PHE A 488 8.43 2.84 -8.86
N SER A 489 9.33 3.81 -9.02
CA SER A 489 8.98 5.23 -9.08
C SER A 489 9.96 6.00 -9.96
N ASN A 490 9.41 6.85 -10.83
CA ASN A 490 10.18 7.85 -11.59
C ASN A 490 10.48 9.12 -10.77
N SER A 491 9.98 9.20 -9.54
CA SER A 491 10.18 10.33 -8.64
C SER A 491 11.17 10.00 -7.54
N SER A 492 12.07 10.92 -7.25
CA SER A 492 13.02 10.81 -6.14
C SER A 492 12.27 10.78 -4.80
N ILE A 493 12.81 10.03 -3.85
CA ILE A 493 12.29 9.96 -2.48
C ILE A 493 13.14 10.84 -1.59
N VAL A 494 12.48 11.61 -0.71
CA VAL A 494 13.18 12.37 0.34
C VAL A 494 13.17 11.54 1.61
N ASP A 495 14.36 11.14 2.03
CA ASP A 495 14.58 10.32 3.22
C ASP A 495 15.09 11.20 4.38
N VAL A 496 14.54 11.02 5.59
CA VAL A 496 14.85 11.88 6.75
C VAL A 496 15.65 11.07 7.76
N VAL A 497 16.83 11.56 8.10
CA VAL A 497 17.72 10.93 9.09
C VAL A 497 17.82 11.82 10.31
N HIS A 498 17.45 11.31 11.48
CA HIS A 498 17.47 12.03 12.76
C HIS A 498 18.67 11.65 13.62
N ALA A 499 19.16 12.62 14.38
CA ALA A 499 20.17 12.46 15.41
C ALA A 499 19.85 13.41 16.58
N THR A 500 18.99 12.95 17.49
CA THR A 500 18.54 13.78 18.63
C THR A 500 18.62 13.01 19.95
N ALA A 501 19.19 13.66 20.96
CA ALA A 501 19.17 13.16 22.33
C ALA A 501 17.74 13.15 22.91
N ALA A 502 17.53 12.34 23.94
CA ALA A 502 16.26 12.28 24.66
C ALA A 502 15.93 13.63 25.30
N GLN A 503 14.66 14.02 25.26
CA GLN A 503 14.15 15.26 25.83
C GLN A 503 13.26 14.95 27.04
N PRO A 504 13.59 15.51 28.22
CA PRO A 504 12.82 15.27 29.43
C PRO A 504 11.41 15.88 29.31
N ALA A 505 10.46 15.33 30.08
CA ALA A 505 9.15 15.93 30.21
C ALA A 505 9.26 17.25 30.99
N VAL A 506 8.85 18.36 30.37
CA VAL A 506 8.93 19.69 30.97
C VAL A 506 7.53 20.30 31.07
N LEU A 507 7.21 20.82 32.26
CA LEU A 507 6.05 21.68 32.46
C LEU A 507 6.43 23.11 32.05
N SER A 508 5.79 23.60 30.99
CA SER A 508 5.99 24.98 30.51
C SER A 508 4.70 25.78 30.64
N GLY A 509 4.79 27.11 30.61
CA GLY A 509 3.62 28.00 30.60
C GLY A 509 2.68 27.82 29.41
N ARG A 510 3.10 27.10 28.35
CA ARG A 510 2.29 26.71 27.19
C ARG A 510 1.73 25.28 27.26
N GLY A 511 1.89 24.60 28.41
CA GLY A 511 1.43 23.23 28.65
C GLY A 511 2.56 22.25 28.96
N LYS A 512 2.16 21.00 29.22
CA LYS A 512 3.08 19.88 29.52
C LYS A 512 3.67 19.32 28.24
N ARG A 513 4.97 19.53 28.01
CA ARG A 513 5.72 18.83 26.96
C ARG A 513 6.01 17.40 27.45
N LYS A 514 5.55 16.41 26.70
CA LYS A 514 5.79 14.98 27.01
C LYS A 514 7.27 14.63 26.80
N TYR A 515 7.72 13.58 27.48
CA TYR A 515 9.04 12.97 27.22
C TYR A 515 9.12 12.53 25.76
N THR A 516 10.23 12.85 25.11
CA THR A 516 10.55 12.37 23.76
C THR A 516 11.85 11.58 23.86
N PRO A 517 11.87 10.29 23.47
CA PRO A 517 13.10 9.51 23.54
C PRO A 517 14.11 9.95 22.49
N ALA A 518 15.35 9.50 22.67
CA ALA A 518 16.41 9.73 21.70
C ALA A 518 16.07 9.08 20.36
N GLN A 519 16.52 9.70 19.27
CA GLN A 519 16.36 9.20 17.91
C GLN A 519 17.73 9.22 17.23
N PHE A 520 18.30 8.03 17.06
CA PHE A 520 19.58 7.80 16.40
C PHE A 520 19.35 6.76 15.31
N GLU A 521 19.13 7.24 14.08
CA GLU A 521 18.73 6.41 12.96
C GLU A 521 19.87 5.54 12.44
N THR A 522 19.52 4.34 11.98
CA THR A 522 20.43 3.48 11.22
C THR A 522 20.41 3.84 9.75
N VAL A 523 21.57 3.81 9.10
CA VAL A 523 21.78 4.26 7.72
C VAL A 523 22.68 3.30 6.94
N LEU A 524 22.55 3.29 5.62
CA LEU A 524 23.54 2.74 4.71
C LEU A 524 24.51 3.84 4.31
N ALA A 525 25.78 3.67 4.62
CA ALA A 525 26.82 4.67 4.39
C ALA A 525 28.12 4.04 3.87
N ARG A 526 28.90 4.85 3.17
CA ARG A 526 30.24 4.48 2.69
C ARG A 526 31.31 4.91 3.69
N LYS A 527 32.34 4.08 3.85
CA LYS A 527 33.53 4.44 4.64
C LYS A 527 34.50 5.32 3.85
N SER A 528 34.53 5.13 2.54
CA SER A 528 35.32 5.89 1.57
C SER A 528 34.55 5.94 0.24
N LEU A 529 34.81 6.94 -0.58
CA LEU A 529 34.24 6.99 -1.93
C LEU A 529 34.98 6.03 -2.87
N PRO A 530 34.28 5.42 -3.84
CA PRO A 530 34.91 4.61 -4.86
C PRO A 530 35.71 5.47 -5.84
N ASP A 531 36.85 4.95 -6.31
CA ASP A 531 37.72 5.63 -7.28
C ASP A 531 37.11 5.65 -8.69
N SER A 532 36.23 4.69 -9.02
CA SER A 532 35.58 4.56 -10.33
C SER A 532 34.15 4.02 -10.26
N GLN A 533 33.41 4.14 -11.38
CA GLN A 533 32.07 3.57 -11.55
C GLN A 533 32.05 2.05 -11.73
N GLU A 534 33.20 1.43 -12.05
CA GLU A 534 33.31 -0.01 -12.27
C GLU A 534 33.48 -0.80 -10.97
N ASP A 535 33.84 -0.14 -9.85
CA ASP A 535 34.04 -0.75 -8.52
C ASP A 535 32.73 -1.08 -7.77
N LEU A 536 31.58 -1.06 -8.46
CA LEU A 536 30.24 -1.14 -7.85
C LEU A 536 29.81 -2.57 -7.49
N ASP A 537 30.54 -3.23 -6.60
CA ASP A 537 29.85 -4.13 -5.67
C ASP A 537 29.22 -3.25 -4.59
N VAL A 538 27.99 -2.79 -4.85
CA VAL A 538 27.25 -1.85 -3.99
C VAL A 538 27.17 -2.33 -2.54
N LEU A 539 27.16 -3.64 -2.32
CA LEU A 539 27.15 -4.29 -1.00
C LEU A 539 28.47 -5.00 -0.67
N GLY A 540 29.47 -4.82 -1.51
CA GLY A 540 30.78 -5.44 -1.40
C GLY A 540 31.60 -4.92 -0.25
N LYS A 541 32.85 -5.40 -0.17
CA LYS A 541 33.78 -5.05 0.91
C LYS A 541 33.94 -3.54 1.09
N ASP A 542 33.94 -2.78 0.01
CA ASP A 542 34.16 -1.34 -0.03
C ASP A 542 32.87 -0.57 -0.38
N GLY A 543 31.72 -1.27 -0.40
CA GLY A 543 30.40 -0.72 -0.67
C GLY A 543 29.70 -0.13 0.56
N LEU A 544 28.37 -0.20 0.55
CA LEU A 544 27.52 0.30 1.63
C LEU A 544 27.64 -0.56 2.88
N HIS A 545 27.75 0.12 4.02
CA HIS A 545 27.79 -0.47 5.34
C HIS A 545 26.68 0.11 6.20
N VAL A 546 26.19 -0.69 7.15
CA VAL A 546 25.25 -0.20 8.15
C VAL A 546 26.00 0.60 9.21
N ALA A 547 25.48 1.78 9.53
CA ALA A 547 25.95 2.63 10.62
C ALA A 547 24.77 3.22 11.39
N GLN A 548 24.99 3.63 12.63
CA GLN A 548 24.03 4.43 13.40
C GLN A 548 24.54 5.86 13.52
N VAL A 549 23.69 6.85 13.22
CA VAL A 549 24.03 8.27 13.30
C VAL A 549 23.69 8.80 14.70
N HIS A 550 24.69 9.32 15.41
CA HIS A 550 24.50 9.86 16.76
C HIS A 550 24.51 11.38 16.81
N ALA A 551 25.35 12.05 16.01
CA ALA A 551 25.43 13.51 15.98
C ALA A 551 25.70 14.02 14.56
N ILE A 552 25.13 15.18 14.22
CA ILE A 552 25.29 15.84 12.91
C ILE A 552 25.72 17.29 13.19
N PHE A 553 26.79 17.79 12.57
CA PHE A 553 27.37 19.08 12.88
C PHE A 553 28.23 19.63 11.74
N ASP A 554 28.47 20.94 11.73
CA ASP A 554 29.50 21.53 10.84
C ASP A 554 30.87 21.46 11.51
N LEU A 555 31.92 21.30 10.71
CA LEU A 555 33.29 21.37 11.23
C LEU A 555 33.49 22.73 11.94
N PRO A 556 33.84 22.74 13.24
CA PRO A 556 34.08 23.99 13.95
C PRO A 556 35.20 24.78 13.28
N SER A 557 35.01 26.09 13.10
CA SER A 557 35.96 26.93 12.37
C SER A 557 37.36 26.97 12.97
N GLN A 558 37.51 26.65 14.26
CA GLN A 558 38.80 26.50 14.94
C GLN A 558 39.61 25.30 14.40
N LEU A 559 38.94 24.26 13.92
CA LEU A 559 39.55 23.04 13.40
C LEU A 559 39.75 23.07 11.87
N GLY A 560 39.31 24.14 11.21
CA GLY A 560 39.41 24.32 9.77
C GLY A 560 38.05 24.61 9.11
N SER A 561 37.97 24.38 7.80
CA SER A 561 36.75 24.53 7.02
C SER A 561 36.55 23.29 6.17
N PHE A 562 35.32 22.79 6.12
CA PHE A 562 34.93 21.64 5.29
C PHE A 562 33.58 21.94 4.62
N PRO A 563 33.39 21.59 3.34
CA PRO A 563 32.26 22.07 2.53
C PRO A 563 30.91 21.43 2.90
N HIS A 564 30.92 20.30 3.61
CA HIS A 564 29.71 19.55 3.93
C HIS A 564 29.55 19.37 5.44
N PRO A 565 28.32 19.31 5.96
CA PRO A 565 28.10 18.86 7.33
C PRO A 565 28.66 17.44 7.53
N LEU A 566 29.03 17.15 8.76
CA LEU A 566 29.62 15.90 9.19
C LEU A 566 28.64 15.14 10.09
N ALA A 567 28.76 13.81 10.08
CA ALA A 567 28.04 12.91 10.99
C ALA A 567 29.04 12.07 11.79
N TYR A 568 28.86 12.02 13.11
CA TYR A 568 29.46 10.97 13.93
C TYR A 568 28.59 9.72 13.83
N VAL A 569 29.21 8.62 13.44
CA VAL A 569 28.55 7.34 13.22
C VAL A 569 29.23 6.20 13.96
N GLU A 570 28.45 5.22 14.39
CA GLU A 570 28.94 3.93 14.88
C GLU A 570 28.65 2.83 13.87
N TRP A 571 29.68 2.08 13.48
CA TRP A 571 29.56 1.07 12.44
C TRP A 571 29.04 -0.26 12.96
N PHE A 572 28.30 -0.96 12.09
CA PHE A 572 28.04 -2.38 12.21
C PHE A 572 29.05 -3.19 11.37
N THR A 573 29.06 -4.51 11.55
CA THR A 573 29.89 -5.42 10.76
C THR A 573 29.54 -5.35 9.27
N PRO A 574 30.50 -5.55 8.35
CA PRO A 574 30.25 -5.55 6.91
C PRO A 574 29.18 -6.55 6.46
N LEU A 575 28.49 -6.25 5.35
CA LEU A 575 27.40 -7.05 4.77
C LEU A 575 27.91 -8.32 4.06
N ARG A 576 28.53 -9.24 4.82
CA ARG A 576 29.11 -10.48 4.28
C ARG A 576 28.30 -11.74 4.59
N LYS A 577 27.53 -11.70 5.68
CA LYS A 577 26.83 -12.88 6.20
C LYS A 577 25.38 -12.83 5.78
N LEU A 578 25.07 -13.44 4.65
CA LEU A 578 23.69 -13.66 4.22
C LEU A 578 23.11 -14.88 4.94
N ASP A 579 21.94 -14.71 5.55
CA ASP A 579 21.20 -15.82 6.13
C ASP A 579 20.48 -16.62 5.04
N LYS A 580 20.70 -17.93 4.99
CA LYS A 580 20.19 -18.77 3.90
C LYS A 580 18.67 -18.85 3.86
N VAL A 581 18.01 -18.70 5.00
CA VAL A 581 16.56 -18.88 5.13
C VAL A 581 15.86 -17.55 4.90
N THR A 582 16.27 -16.48 5.61
CA THR A 582 15.63 -15.17 5.46
C THR A 582 16.10 -14.41 4.24
N GLN A 583 17.29 -14.75 3.69
CA GLN A 583 17.98 -13.99 2.63
C GLN A 583 18.24 -12.55 3.03
N MET A 584 18.41 -12.30 4.34
CA MET A 584 18.79 -10.99 4.87
C MET A 584 20.24 -11.01 5.34
N TYR A 585 20.92 -9.88 5.20
CA TYR A 585 22.25 -9.71 5.77
C TYR A 585 22.18 -9.64 7.28
N ARG A 586 22.99 -10.46 7.95
CA ARG A 586 23.18 -10.42 9.39
C ARG A 586 24.32 -9.48 9.75
N VAL A 587 24.03 -8.55 10.65
CA VAL A 587 24.99 -7.55 11.14
C VAL A 587 25.03 -7.50 12.67
N GLU A 588 26.16 -7.06 13.19
CA GLU A 588 26.45 -6.91 14.63
C GLU A 588 27.10 -5.55 14.85
N ARG A 589 27.03 -4.97 16.06
CA ARG A 589 27.82 -3.75 16.34
C ARG A 589 29.30 -4.05 16.16
N SER A 590 30.01 -3.22 15.39
CA SER A 590 31.44 -3.39 15.18
C SER A 590 32.20 -2.89 16.41
N MET A 591 32.91 -3.78 17.09
CA MET A 591 33.67 -3.44 18.31
C MET A 591 35.17 -3.64 18.09
N ARG A 592 36.00 -2.76 18.67
CA ARG A 592 37.46 -2.93 18.82
C ARG A 592 37.83 -2.81 20.30
N GLY A 593 38.23 -3.91 20.94
CA GLY A 593 38.67 -3.87 22.34
C GLY A 593 37.64 -3.31 23.33
N LYS A 594 36.37 -3.72 23.19
CA LYS A 594 35.18 -3.21 23.93
C LYS A 594 34.74 -1.77 23.59
N ILE A 595 35.42 -1.10 22.67
CA ILE A 595 35.05 0.24 22.21
C ILE A 595 34.29 0.11 20.89
N HIS A 596 33.25 0.91 20.70
CA HIS A 596 32.48 0.97 19.46
C HIS A 596 33.36 1.49 18.33
N ASN A 597 33.31 0.84 17.17
CA ASN A 597 34.02 1.30 15.99
C ASN A 597 33.27 2.50 15.40
N SER A 598 33.69 3.70 15.79
CA SER A 598 33.08 4.96 15.37
C SER A 598 33.89 5.66 14.28
N SER A 599 33.27 6.61 13.60
CA SER A 599 33.91 7.49 12.62
C SER A 599 33.17 8.81 12.52
N ILE A 600 33.86 9.85 12.08
CA ILE A 600 33.22 11.04 11.53
C ILE A 600 33.32 10.95 10.01
N ILE A 601 32.18 11.09 9.33
CA ILE A 601 32.07 11.04 7.87
C ILE A 601 31.27 12.24 7.36
N PRO A 602 31.50 12.71 6.13
CA PRO A 602 30.59 13.66 5.48
C PRO A 602 29.18 13.08 5.37
N ILE A 603 28.13 13.89 5.59
CA ILE A 603 26.75 13.41 5.43
C ILE A 603 26.46 12.95 4.00
N THR A 604 27.22 13.45 3.02
CA THR A 604 27.15 13.04 1.61
C THR A 604 27.54 11.57 1.39
N TYR A 605 28.23 10.93 2.34
CA TYR A 605 28.60 9.51 2.23
C TYR A 605 27.45 8.58 2.65
N ILE A 606 26.35 9.13 3.18
CA ILE A 606 25.17 8.41 3.63
C ILE A 606 24.17 8.31 2.47
N ALA A 607 23.88 7.09 2.02
CA ALA A 607 23.01 6.82 0.86
C ALA A 607 21.52 6.91 1.20
N CYS A 608 21.12 6.35 2.34
CA CYS A 608 19.75 6.37 2.86
C CYS A 608 19.71 5.87 4.31
N SER A 609 18.61 6.11 5.00
CA SER A 609 18.22 5.39 6.21
C SER A 609 18.00 3.90 5.90
N CYS A 610 18.12 3.04 6.89
CA CYS A 610 17.80 1.62 6.78
C CYS A 610 17.23 1.11 8.10
N HIS A 611 16.58 -0.05 8.06
CA HIS A 611 15.97 -0.65 9.25
C HIS A 611 16.65 -1.97 9.63
N LEU A 612 16.89 -2.13 10.93
CA LEU A 612 17.43 -3.35 11.53
C LEU A 612 16.35 -4.10 12.29
N VAL A 613 16.19 -5.40 11.99
CA VAL A 613 15.32 -6.31 12.74
C VAL A 613 16.15 -7.05 13.77
N PRO A 614 15.86 -6.95 15.08
CA PRO A 614 16.59 -7.70 16.11
C PRO A 614 16.44 -9.21 15.93
N PHE A 615 17.52 -9.95 16.19
CA PHE A 615 17.45 -11.41 16.27
C PHE A 615 16.87 -11.82 17.62
N TYR A 616 15.59 -12.17 17.65
CA TYR A 616 14.88 -12.51 18.88
C TYR A 616 15.14 -13.92 19.42
N GLY A 617 15.61 -14.86 18.59
CA GLY A 617 15.64 -16.27 18.97
C GLY A 617 14.25 -16.78 19.38
N LYS A 618 14.18 -17.85 20.19
CA LYS A 618 12.91 -18.49 20.59
C LYS A 618 11.95 -17.59 21.36
N HIS A 619 12.50 -16.76 22.25
CA HIS A 619 11.75 -15.83 23.08
C HIS A 619 12.45 -14.48 23.09
N ALA A 620 11.70 -13.41 22.91
CA ALA A 620 12.17 -12.05 23.10
C ALA A 620 12.67 -11.87 24.54
N ASP A 621 13.76 -11.13 24.70
CA ASP A 621 14.12 -10.62 26.00
C ASP A 621 13.10 -9.54 26.41
N PRO A 622 12.34 -9.73 27.51
CA PRO A 622 11.33 -8.75 27.94
C PRO A 622 11.91 -7.40 28.36
N SER A 623 13.22 -7.29 28.56
CA SER A 623 13.90 -6.04 28.87
C SER A 623 14.14 -5.16 27.64
N TRP A 624 13.99 -5.72 26.43
CA TRP A 624 14.18 -4.98 25.19
C TRP A 624 13.03 -4.01 24.95
N SER A 625 13.38 -2.82 24.48
CA SER A 625 12.44 -1.79 24.03
C SER A 625 12.96 -1.15 22.75
N SER A 626 12.09 -0.50 21.99
CA SER A 626 12.48 0.23 20.78
C SER A 626 13.63 1.24 20.97
N GLU A 627 13.83 1.71 22.22
CA GLU A 627 14.84 2.70 22.58
C GLU A 627 16.20 2.08 22.95
N LYS A 628 16.22 0.82 23.38
CA LYS A 628 17.41 0.15 23.92
C LYS A 628 17.88 -1.04 23.09
N VAL A 629 17.02 -1.56 22.21
CA VAL A 629 17.29 -2.82 21.51
C VAL A 629 18.55 -2.74 20.64
N LEU A 630 18.86 -1.57 20.07
CA LEU A 630 20.07 -1.39 19.26
C LEU A 630 21.35 -1.54 20.08
N ASP A 631 21.29 -1.28 21.39
CA ASP A 631 22.42 -1.43 22.32
C ASP A 631 22.44 -2.79 23.01
N GLN A 632 21.27 -3.39 23.23
CA GLN A 632 21.11 -4.65 23.98
C GLN A 632 21.18 -5.90 23.09
N CYS A 633 20.69 -5.83 21.85
CA CYS A 633 20.70 -6.95 20.94
C CYS A 633 22.06 -7.06 20.24
N GLN A 634 22.60 -8.27 20.17
CA GLN A 634 23.92 -8.52 19.57
C GLN A 634 23.87 -8.68 18.05
N HIS A 635 22.75 -9.18 17.52
CA HIS A 635 22.61 -9.58 16.12
C HIS A 635 21.34 -9.00 15.52
N PHE A 636 21.45 -8.45 14.32
CA PHE A 636 20.34 -7.89 13.58
C PHE A 636 20.31 -8.43 12.16
N TYR A 637 19.12 -8.46 11.57
CA TYR A 637 18.92 -8.60 10.14
C TYR A 637 18.69 -7.22 9.53
N LEU A 638 19.38 -6.90 8.44
CA LEU A 638 19.09 -5.71 7.64
C LEU A 638 17.81 -5.96 6.84
N ASN A 639 16.79 -5.12 7.04
CA ASN A 639 15.46 -5.30 6.50
C ASN A 639 15.33 -4.81 5.04
N PRO A 640 15.12 -5.71 4.05
CA PRO A 640 14.90 -5.32 2.66
C PRO A 640 13.44 -4.91 2.38
N TYR A 641 12.51 -5.10 3.32
CA TYR A 641 11.07 -4.84 3.13
C TYR A 641 10.62 -3.52 3.77
N LEU A 642 11.56 -2.62 4.08
CA LEU A 642 11.24 -1.32 4.68
C LEU A 642 10.59 -0.38 3.66
N ARG A 643 11.20 -0.27 2.47
CA ARG A 643 10.70 0.48 1.32
C ARG A 643 11.01 -0.32 0.04
N PRO A 644 10.28 -0.05 -1.05
CA PRO A 644 10.57 -0.67 -2.35
C PRO A 644 12.04 -0.60 -2.79
N ILE A 645 12.70 0.55 -2.63
CA ILE A 645 14.13 0.70 -2.96
C ILE A 645 15.03 -0.23 -2.13
N ASP A 646 14.70 -0.47 -0.87
CA ASP A 646 15.48 -1.34 0.01
C ASP A 646 15.42 -2.79 -0.50
N PHE A 647 14.29 -3.20 -1.09
CA PHE A 647 14.10 -4.54 -1.65
C PHE A 647 15.01 -4.77 -2.87
N VAL A 648 15.08 -3.80 -3.78
CA VAL A 648 15.97 -3.88 -4.96
C VAL A 648 17.45 -3.76 -4.56
N LEU A 649 17.77 -2.88 -3.62
CA LEU A 649 19.14 -2.62 -3.21
C LEU A 649 19.77 -3.78 -2.43
N LEU A 650 19.01 -4.40 -1.52
CA LEU A 650 19.54 -5.35 -0.54
C LEU A 650 19.39 -6.81 -0.96
N ARG A 651 18.76 -7.08 -2.10
CA ARG A 651 18.68 -8.43 -2.64
C ARG A 651 20.00 -8.82 -3.28
N PRO A 652 20.50 -10.05 -3.03
CA PRO A 652 21.61 -10.58 -3.79
C PRO A 652 21.24 -10.55 -5.28
N LYS A 653 22.07 -9.92 -6.09
CA LYS A 653 22.03 -10.14 -7.53
C LYS A 653 22.76 -11.45 -7.77
N ASP A 654 22.17 -12.33 -8.57
CA ASP A 654 22.88 -13.53 -9.00
C ASP A 654 24.08 -13.06 -9.82
N ASN A 655 25.26 -13.11 -9.21
CA ASN A 655 26.51 -12.93 -9.93
C ASN A 655 26.62 -14.13 -10.89
N ASN A 656 26.26 -13.91 -12.15
CA ASN A 656 26.63 -14.80 -13.24
C ASN A 656 28.14 -14.77 -13.45
#